data_AF-A0A2V3JJN2-F1
#
_entry.id   AF-A0A2V3JJN2-F1
#
_cell.length_a   1.000
_cell.length_b   1.000
_cell.length_c   1.000
_cell.angle_alpha   90.00
_cell.angle_beta   90.00
_cell.angle_gamma   90.00
#
_symmetry.space_group_name_H-M   'P 1'
#
loop_
_entity.id
_entity.type
_entity.pdbx_description
1 polymer ?
#
loop_
_entity_poly.entity_id
_entity_poly.type
_entity_poly.pdbx_seq_one_letter_code
_entity_poly.pdbx_strand_id
1 'polypeptide(L)'
;MINATVEDCVFKNSISCGVNFYVGAVNCTINNNILEDCGNSGIRIADTTSYSNKVTNNTINGGAGNIVINVGAHDNYVGYNSIHYTHPHGGIDLHTNVHNNTVEYNTLHDIGIGIYGSHAIYIHNEGSSNNTVRHNTMWDIDSNAIDVTMAHNNTILNNTVGANCGPLVVNSGHGNIFKDCDVHSSVDGVVGSFSWGWDTYDNVFINNNILKYEYNTVQTGSNTIRNPATKAFTVQLKDAGDVVNIEFIDWNTFTLNEDAGGHTSAKLTETGTYTITVESDTPLVTNFHNEPPTQQTVTLFWNCSVSDVDYYTIYQNGMIIATTKDQYYTVTNLLPDTTYTFSTSATVARVTDENATLRVQTAADDFGSNTVSIADDVTASRGNHVTAPIMIHNARGVACAGMKLTYDPGVVAVTGVTEGDFTSYFGFDDEHAAEGWVMINTYINETQLTGNAKVADVTFTAAGEVGATSTLDMEIISMADQNGYAVPNIVSNGLFTVVSDTSPPVVTCPSASQLIPDDTDGVPSWGETTTLSVAVTDESDVASVTIDLSAIGGSPVQPMIPTWDNVWSVTTSASAGTLPHTYKLQVSATDIYGYTNMSESVELVVMQNGDVTGDNDVSFDDIILLRTYATYLGQYTISNESVADVTGDSVVNIADAMLLENHIKRSDQYTLR
;
A
#
# COMPACT_ATOMS: atom_id res chain seq x y z
N MET A 1 -34.46 -69.55 -1.26
CA MET A 1 -35.01 -68.38 -0.55
C MET A 1 -34.87 -67.18 -1.46
N ILE A 2 -35.68 -66.13 -1.30
CA ILE A 2 -35.51 -64.85 -2.01
C ILE A 2 -35.38 -63.80 -0.90
N ASN A 3 -34.43 -62.87 -1.01
CA ASN A 3 -34.22 -61.78 -0.04
C ASN A 3 -33.78 -62.21 1.37
N ALA A 4 -32.92 -63.22 1.49
CA ALA A 4 -32.35 -63.57 2.80
C ALA A 4 -31.13 -62.69 3.15
N THR A 5 -31.04 -62.24 4.39
CA THR A 5 -29.88 -61.51 4.91
C THR A 5 -29.21 -62.33 6.02
N VAL A 6 -27.89 -62.46 5.95
CA VAL A 6 -27.05 -62.93 7.05
C VAL A 6 -26.06 -61.84 7.39
N GLU A 7 -26.17 -61.29 8.59
CA GLU A 7 -25.33 -60.20 9.04
C GLU A 7 -24.93 -60.32 10.50
N ASP A 8 -23.82 -59.64 10.86
CA ASP A 8 -23.30 -59.53 12.22
C ASP A 8 -23.03 -60.87 12.93
N CYS A 9 -22.77 -61.92 12.14
CA CYS A 9 -22.51 -63.25 12.66
C CYS A 9 -21.02 -63.56 12.71
N VAL A 10 -20.62 -64.43 13.65
CA VAL A 10 -19.26 -64.96 13.77
C VAL A 10 -19.28 -66.46 13.51
N PHE A 11 -18.52 -66.91 12.52
CA PHE A 11 -18.35 -68.32 12.14
C PHE A 11 -16.91 -68.73 12.43
N LYS A 12 -16.72 -69.76 13.27
CA LYS A 12 -15.39 -70.26 13.66
C LYS A 12 -15.30 -71.78 13.52
N ASN A 13 -14.11 -72.30 13.27
CA ASN A 13 -13.78 -73.74 13.31
C ASN A 13 -14.57 -74.60 12.30
N SER A 14 -14.82 -74.08 11.10
CA SER A 14 -15.57 -74.79 10.06
C SER A 14 -14.68 -75.63 9.14
N ILE A 15 -13.46 -75.96 9.56
CA ILE A 15 -12.45 -76.65 8.75
C ILE A 15 -12.96 -77.99 8.17
N SER A 16 -13.86 -78.70 8.87
CA SER A 16 -14.47 -79.95 8.41
C SER A 16 -15.69 -79.77 7.50
N CYS A 17 -16.19 -78.54 7.32
CA CYS A 17 -17.37 -78.22 6.53
C CYS A 17 -16.96 -77.82 5.10
N GLY A 18 -17.64 -78.35 4.09
CA GLY A 18 -17.29 -78.07 2.69
C GLY A 18 -17.42 -76.59 2.31
N VAL A 19 -18.44 -75.88 2.80
CA VAL A 19 -18.72 -74.46 2.51
C VAL A 19 -19.40 -73.82 3.73
N ASN A 20 -18.96 -72.65 4.22
CA ASN A 20 -19.65 -71.98 5.34
C ASN A 20 -20.98 -71.36 4.90
N PHE A 21 -20.98 -70.69 3.75
CA PHE A 21 -22.20 -70.12 3.15
C PHE A 21 -22.41 -70.61 1.73
N TYR A 22 -23.51 -71.32 1.52
CA TYR A 22 -23.97 -71.68 0.18
C TYR A 22 -25.21 -70.87 -0.18
N VAL A 23 -25.08 -69.93 -1.12
CA VAL A 23 -26.16 -69.05 -1.58
C VAL A 23 -26.76 -69.60 -2.88
N GLY A 24 -27.74 -70.48 -2.75
CA GLY A 24 -28.57 -70.99 -3.86
C GLY A 24 -29.83 -70.14 -4.11
N ALA A 25 -29.74 -68.84 -3.88
CA ALA A 25 -30.87 -67.92 -3.76
C ALA A 25 -30.60 -66.63 -4.53
N VAL A 26 -31.64 -65.83 -4.76
CA VAL A 26 -31.53 -64.54 -5.44
C VAL A 26 -31.71 -63.39 -4.46
N ASN A 27 -31.01 -62.29 -4.70
CA ASN A 27 -31.08 -61.06 -3.91
C ASN A 27 -30.79 -61.28 -2.41
N CYS A 28 -29.88 -62.19 -2.08
CA CYS A 28 -29.42 -62.40 -0.72
C CYS A 28 -28.26 -61.46 -0.37
N THR A 29 -28.13 -61.12 0.91
CA THR A 29 -27.06 -60.28 1.43
C THR A 29 -26.30 -61.03 2.53
N ILE A 30 -24.99 -61.16 2.37
CA ILE A 30 -24.05 -61.63 3.40
C ILE A 30 -23.20 -60.42 3.79
N ASN A 31 -23.52 -59.80 4.92
CA ASN A 31 -22.95 -58.51 5.28
C ASN A 31 -22.32 -58.50 6.68
N ASN A 32 -21.14 -57.92 6.86
CA ASN A 32 -20.56 -57.67 8.19
C ASN A 32 -20.40 -58.94 9.07
N ASN A 33 -20.01 -60.07 8.46
CA ASN A 33 -19.74 -61.30 9.19
C ASN A 33 -18.23 -61.49 9.41
N ILE A 34 -17.88 -62.19 10.48
CA ILE A 34 -16.50 -62.63 10.75
C ILE A 34 -16.42 -64.13 10.51
N LEU A 35 -15.56 -64.54 9.59
CA LEU A 35 -15.32 -65.93 9.21
C LEU A 35 -13.87 -66.28 9.57
N GLU A 36 -13.68 -67.11 10.58
CA GLU A 36 -12.37 -67.61 11.04
C GLU A 36 -12.27 -69.13 10.80
N ASP A 37 -11.13 -69.59 10.29
CA ASP A 37 -10.83 -71.03 10.11
C ASP A 37 -11.88 -71.76 9.26
N CYS A 38 -12.13 -71.23 8.06
CA CYS A 38 -13.08 -71.78 7.10
C CYS A 38 -12.60 -73.12 6.52
N GLY A 39 -13.54 -73.97 6.07
CA GLY A 39 -13.22 -75.18 5.31
C GLY A 39 -12.85 -74.89 3.85
N ASN A 40 -13.39 -75.67 2.92
CA ASN A 40 -13.00 -75.62 1.49
C ASN A 40 -13.46 -74.35 0.76
N SER A 41 -14.52 -73.69 1.24
CA SER A 41 -14.86 -72.32 0.84
C SER A 41 -15.53 -71.53 1.96
N GLY A 42 -15.20 -70.24 2.08
CA GLY A 42 -15.87 -69.34 3.00
C GLY A 42 -17.29 -69.05 2.53
N ILE A 43 -17.42 -68.39 1.38
CA ILE A 43 -18.70 -68.02 0.79
C ILE A 43 -18.74 -68.54 -0.64
N ARG A 44 -19.79 -69.30 -0.98
CA ARG A 44 -20.07 -69.76 -2.33
C ARG A 44 -21.46 -69.29 -2.76
N ILE A 45 -21.49 -68.41 -3.75
CA ILE A 45 -22.69 -68.16 -4.53
C ILE A 45 -22.83 -69.33 -5.51
N ALA A 46 -24.02 -69.93 -5.55
CA ALA A 46 -24.28 -71.12 -6.35
C ALA A 46 -24.22 -70.80 -7.87
N ASP A 47 -24.72 -71.73 -8.68
CA ASP A 47 -24.73 -71.59 -10.14
C ASP A 47 -25.60 -70.43 -10.66
N THR A 48 -25.71 -70.34 -11.99
CA THR A 48 -26.38 -69.28 -12.77
C THR A 48 -27.79 -68.87 -12.31
N THR A 49 -28.43 -69.65 -11.43
CA THR A 49 -29.72 -69.31 -10.81
C THR A 49 -29.63 -68.34 -9.63
N SER A 50 -28.43 -68.06 -9.11
CA SER A 50 -28.21 -67.28 -7.88
C SER A 50 -27.63 -65.90 -8.17
N TYR A 51 -28.46 -65.00 -8.69
CA TYR A 51 -28.07 -63.65 -9.13
C TYR A 51 -28.49 -62.54 -8.14
N SER A 52 -27.93 -61.34 -8.32
CA SER A 52 -28.19 -60.15 -7.49
C SER A 52 -27.81 -60.31 -6.01
N ASN A 53 -26.94 -61.25 -5.67
CA ASN A 53 -26.47 -61.43 -4.31
C ASN A 53 -25.36 -60.44 -3.97
N LYS A 54 -25.27 -60.08 -2.69
CA LYS A 54 -24.28 -59.14 -2.15
C LYS A 54 -23.46 -59.82 -1.06
N VAL A 55 -22.14 -59.77 -1.20
CA VAL A 55 -21.18 -60.22 -0.18
C VAL A 55 -20.35 -59.01 0.22
N THR A 56 -20.68 -58.40 1.37
CA THR A 56 -20.14 -57.10 1.75
C THR A 56 -19.61 -57.02 3.17
N ASN A 57 -18.55 -56.22 3.38
CA ASN A 57 -18.04 -55.90 4.73
C ASN A 57 -17.65 -57.12 5.58
N ASN A 58 -17.39 -58.28 4.99
CA ASN A 58 -17.03 -59.47 5.76
C ASN A 58 -15.53 -59.48 6.04
N THR A 59 -15.14 -59.92 7.24
CA THR A 59 -13.76 -60.24 7.58
C THR A 59 -13.58 -61.74 7.48
N ILE A 60 -12.70 -62.20 6.59
CA ILE A 60 -12.45 -63.61 6.35
C ILE A 60 -10.97 -63.90 6.57
N ASN A 61 -10.68 -64.67 7.62
CA ASN A 61 -9.33 -65.00 8.06
C ASN A 61 -9.14 -66.52 8.10
N GLY A 62 -8.31 -67.06 7.20
CA GLY A 62 -7.89 -68.45 7.31
C GLY A 62 -8.93 -69.49 6.89
N GLY A 63 -8.49 -70.46 6.10
CA GLY A 63 -9.18 -71.74 5.89
C GLY A 63 -8.28 -72.78 5.25
N ALA A 64 -8.45 -74.06 5.58
CA ALA A 64 -7.58 -75.15 5.12
C ALA A 64 -7.92 -75.68 3.71
N GLY A 65 -8.78 -75.00 2.95
CA GLY A 65 -9.17 -75.43 1.61
C GLY A 65 -9.38 -74.30 0.60
N ASN A 66 -9.81 -74.70 -0.61
CA ASN A 66 -9.54 -74.04 -1.89
C ASN A 66 -9.74 -72.50 -1.95
N ILE A 67 -10.97 -71.97 -1.95
CA ILE A 67 -11.29 -70.58 -2.38
C ILE A 67 -12.14 -69.84 -1.35
N VAL A 68 -11.81 -68.59 -1.01
CA VAL A 68 -12.51 -67.84 0.05
C VAL A 68 -13.90 -67.33 -0.38
N ILE A 69 -14.00 -66.62 -1.49
CA ILE A 69 -15.29 -66.22 -2.10
C ILE A 69 -15.37 -66.79 -3.50
N ASN A 70 -16.31 -67.68 -3.77
CA ASN A 70 -16.55 -68.24 -5.09
C ASN A 70 -17.92 -67.78 -5.62
N VAL A 71 -17.90 -67.08 -6.76
CA VAL A 71 -19.08 -66.54 -7.44
C VAL A 71 -19.35 -67.37 -8.70
N GLY A 72 -20.32 -68.28 -8.64
CA GLY A 72 -20.72 -69.14 -9.76
C GLY A 72 -21.92 -68.63 -10.58
N ALA A 73 -22.32 -67.37 -10.42
CA ALA A 73 -23.52 -66.80 -11.01
C ALA A 73 -23.31 -65.38 -11.55
N HIS A 74 -24.33 -64.83 -12.20
CA HIS A 74 -24.31 -63.49 -12.83
C HIS A 74 -24.86 -62.40 -11.90
N ASP A 75 -24.52 -61.14 -12.21
CA ASP A 75 -25.09 -59.95 -11.57
C ASP A 75 -24.92 -59.91 -10.04
N ASN A 76 -23.82 -60.45 -9.50
CA ASN A 76 -23.52 -60.41 -8.07
C ASN A 76 -22.50 -59.33 -7.71
N TYR A 77 -22.48 -58.95 -6.44
CA TYR A 77 -21.64 -57.90 -5.91
C TYR A 77 -20.81 -58.43 -4.74
N VAL A 78 -19.48 -58.32 -4.84
CA VAL A 78 -18.52 -58.68 -3.79
C VAL A 78 -17.71 -57.43 -3.45
N GLY A 79 -18.02 -56.79 -2.33
CA GLY A 79 -17.43 -55.49 -2.02
C GLY A 79 -17.00 -55.30 -0.58
N TYR A 80 -15.97 -54.48 -0.33
CA TYR A 80 -15.57 -54.08 1.03
C TYR A 80 -15.21 -55.25 1.97
N ASN A 81 -14.83 -56.42 1.45
CA ASN A 81 -14.42 -57.53 2.30
C ASN A 81 -12.93 -57.42 2.62
N SER A 82 -12.55 -57.85 3.82
CA SER A 82 -11.16 -58.01 4.24
C SER A 82 -10.84 -59.51 4.25
N ILE A 83 -9.92 -59.93 3.39
CA ILE A 83 -9.56 -61.32 3.16
C ILE A 83 -8.08 -61.51 3.49
N HIS A 84 -7.81 -62.40 4.44
CA HIS A 84 -6.48 -62.68 4.97
C HIS A 84 -6.21 -64.18 5.04
N TYR A 85 -4.97 -64.59 4.75
CA TYR A 85 -4.41 -65.92 5.05
C TYR A 85 -5.13 -67.08 4.36
N THR A 86 -5.08 -67.14 3.02
CA THR A 86 -5.89 -68.10 2.24
C THR A 86 -5.05 -69.20 1.59
N HIS A 87 -5.60 -70.42 1.57
CA HIS A 87 -5.07 -71.63 0.90
C HIS A 87 -4.83 -71.38 -0.63
N PRO A 88 -4.07 -72.25 -1.34
CA PRO A 88 -3.61 -72.10 -2.72
C PRO A 88 -4.58 -71.85 -3.86
N HIS A 89 -5.90 -71.84 -3.70
CA HIS A 89 -6.78 -71.61 -4.87
C HIS A 89 -7.30 -70.18 -4.99
N GLY A 90 -7.16 -69.34 -3.95
CA GLY A 90 -7.29 -67.89 -4.09
C GLY A 90 -8.28 -67.19 -3.17
N GLY A 91 -8.33 -65.86 -3.30
CA GLY A 91 -9.19 -64.98 -2.50
C GLY A 91 -10.62 -64.91 -3.03
N ILE A 92 -10.79 -64.39 -4.25
CA ILE A 92 -12.09 -64.20 -4.88
C ILE A 92 -12.08 -64.80 -6.29
N ASP A 93 -12.93 -65.78 -6.54
CA ASP A 93 -13.12 -66.40 -7.85
C ASP A 93 -14.45 -65.99 -8.47
N LEU A 94 -14.40 -65.51 -9.71
CA LEU A 94 -15.53 -65.41 -10.62
C LEU A 94 -15.47 -66.63 -11.54
N HIS A 95 -16.28 -67.64 -11.21
CA HIS A 95 -16.06 -69.01 -11.64
C HIS A 95 -17.08 -69.46 -12.71
N THR A 96 -16.59 -69.77 -13.92
CA THR A 96 -17.31 -70.45 -15.02
C THR A 96 -18.56 -69.76 -15.54
N ASN A 97 -18.45 -69.19 -16.74
CA ASN A 97 -19.57 -68.61 -17.48
C ASN A 97 -20.36 -67.60 -16.64
N VAL A 98 -19.66 -66.68 -15.96
CA VAL A 98 -20.27 -65.65 -15.11
C VAL A 98 -20.15 -64.27 -15.73
N HIS A 99 -21.18 -63.44 -15.60
CA HIS A 99 -21.17 -62.11 -16.19
C HIS A 99 -21.83 -61.04 -15.35
N ASN A 100 -21.45 -59.79 -15.60
CA ASN A 100 -21.94 -58.61 -14.90
C ASN A 100 -21.70 -58.63 -13.38
N ASN A 101 -20.75 -59.41 -12.88
CA ASN A 101 -20.39 -59.36 -11.48
C ASN A 101 -19.47 -58.16 -11.21
N THR A 102 -19.57 -57.61 -10.00
CA THR A 102 -18.71 -56.52 -9.54
C THR A 102 -17.93 -56.96 -8.31
N VAL A 103 -16.60 -56.84 -8.38
CA VAL A 103 -15.68 -57.07 -7.25
C VAL A 103 -14.98 -55.75 -6.94
N GLU A 104 -15.31 -55.11 -5.83
CA GLU A 104 -14.74 -53.78 -5.54
C GLU A 104 -14.41 -53.46 -4.09
N TYR A 105 -13.43 -52.59 -3.87
CA TYR A 105 -13.04 -52.12 -2.53
C TYR A 105 -12.69 -53.24 -1.54
N ASN A 106 -12.33 -54.42 -2.01
CA ASN A 106 -11.86 -55.50 -1.14
C ASN A 106 -10.38 -55.28 -0.79
N THR A 107 -9.99 -55.67 0.42
CA THR A 107 -8.60 -55.73 0.85
C THR A 107 -8.18 -57.18 0.97
N LEU A 108 -7.18 -57.59 0.19
CA LEU A 108 -6.69 -58.96 0.12
C LEU A 108 -5.20 -58.96 0.50
N HIS A 109 -4.79 -59.83 1.44
CA HIS A 109 -3.38 -59.94 1.80
C HIS A 109 -2.99 -61.31 2.36
N ASP A 110 -1.69 -61.60 2.29
CA ASP A 110 -1.09 -62.88 2.70
C ASP A 110 -1.77 -64.09 2.03
N ILE A 111 -2.00 -63.98 0.71
CA ILE A 111 -2.65 -65.02 -0.10
C ILE A 111 -1.60 -65.86 -0.81
N GLY A 112 -1.74 -67.19 -0.76
CA GLY A 112 -0.96 -68.11 -1.59
C GLY A 112 0.48 -68.37 -1.11
N ILE A 113 0.86 -67.89 0.09
CA ILE A 113 2.23 -67.99 0.63
C ILE A 113 2.76 -69.44 0.58
N GLY A 114 3.83 -69.65 -0.19
CA GLY A 114 4.56 -70.92 -0.29
C GLY A 114 4.02 -71.94 -1.31
N ILE A 115 3.04 -71.60 -2.15
CA ILE A 115 2.44 -72.53 -3.14
C ILE A 115 2.26 -71.87 -4.51
N TYR A 116 2.93 -72.42 -5.53
CA TYR A 116 2.89 -71.96 -6.92
C TYR A 116 1.53 -72.26 -7.60
N GLY A 117 1.01 -71.29 -8.37
CA GLY A 117 -0.19 -71.43 -9.22
C GLY A 117 -1.50 -70.89 -8.63
N SER A 118 -1.43 -69.95 -7.68
CA SER A 118 -2.58 -69.36 -6.98
C SER A 118 -2.90 -67.93 -7.47
N HIS A 119 -4.06 -67.36 -7.09
CA HIS A 119 -4.53 -66.02 -7.53
C HIS A 119 -5.25 -65.27 -6.40
N ALA A 120 -5.09 -63.94 -6.25
CA ALA A 120 -5.87 -63.19 -5.27
C ALA A 120 -7.29 -62.92 -5.76
N ILE A 121 -7.44 -62.43 -7.00
CA ILE A 121 -8.72 -62.34 -7.70
C ILE A 121 -8.61 -63.10 -9.03
N TYR A 122 -9.52 -64.05 -9.26
CA TYR A 122 -9.49 -64.91 -10.44
C TYR A 122 -10.79 -64.82 -11.24
N ILE A 123 -10.72 -64.36 -12.49
CA ILE A 123 -11.84 -64.39 -13.43
C ILE A 123 -11.55 -65.49 -14.44
N HIS A 124 -12.32 -66.59 -14.41
CA HIS A 124 -11.90 -67.73 -15.22
C HIS A 124 -13.00 -68.58 -15.87
N ASN A 125 -12.53 -69.39 -16.85
CA ASN A 125 -13.26 -70.34 -17.70
C ASN A 125 -14.15 -69.70 -18.79
N GLU A 126 -14.40 -70.46 -19.87
CA GLU A 126 -15.15 -70.03 -21.04
C GLU A 126 -16.53 -69.43 -20.68
N GLY A 127 -16.81 -68.25 -21.23
CA GLY A 127 -18.07 -67.52 -21.05
C GLY A 127 -18.06 -66.45 -19.96
N SER A 128 -17.02 -66.41 -19.11
CA SER A 128 -16.89 -65.37 -18.10
C SER A 128 -16.62 -64.01 -18.75
N SER A 129 -17.57 -63.07 -18.63
CA SER A 129 -17.52 -61.82 -19.39
C SER A 129 -18.21 -60.63 -18.74
N ASN A 130 -17.88 -59.41 -19.14
CA ASN A 130 -18.50 -58.18 -18.60
C ASN A 130 -18.43 -58.05 -17.07
N ASN A 131 -17.47 -58.72 -16.42
CA ASN A 131 -17.25 -58.55 -14.99
C ASN A 131 -16.38 -57.31 -14.74
N THR A 132 -16.61 -56.65 -13.61
CA THR A 132 -15.85 -55.46 -13.20
C THR A 132 -15.08 -55.75 -11.92
N VAL A 133 -13.76 -55.56 -11.94
CA VAL A 133 -12.89 -55.63 -10.76
C VAL A 133 -12.26 -54.27 -10.54
N ARG A 134 -12.63 -53.57 -9.46
CA ARG A 134 -12.15 -52.19 -9.25
C ARG A 134 -11.87 -51.77 -7.83
N HIS A 135 -10.92 -50.85 -7.63
CA HIS A 135 -10.64 -50.28 -6.32
C HIS A 135 -10.26 -51.30 -5.23
N ASN A 136 -9.81 -52.51 -5.60
CA ASN A 136 -9.32 -53.48 -4.64
C ASN A 136 -7.87 -53.18 -4.28
N THR A 137 -7.48 -53.47 -3.05
CA THR A 137 -6.12 -53.31 -2.54
C THR A 137 -5.54 -54.66 -2.20
N MET A 138 -4.36 -54.96 -2.75
CA MET A 138 -3.66 -56.23 -2.58
C MET A 138 -2.24 -55.98 -2.09
N TRP A 139 -1.74 -56.77 -1.14
CA TRP A 139 -0.36 -56.74 -0.66
C TRP A 139 0.06 -58.14 -0.17
N ASP A 140 1.34 -58.50 -0.29
CA ASP A 140 1.86 -59.81 0.11
C ASP A 140 1.06 -60.99 -0.51
N ILE A 141 0.95 -60.98 -1.83
CA ILE A 141 0.33 -62.03 -2.63
C ILE A 141 1.45 -62.82 -3.32
N ASP A 142 1.76 -64.03 -2.85
CA ASP A 142 2.84 -64.90 -3.40
C ASP A 142 2.44 -65.54 -4.77
N SER A 143 1.48 -64.92 -5.45
CA SER A 143 0.68 -65.45 -6.55
C SER A 143 0.17 -64.33 -7.46
N ASN A 144 -0.54 -64.64 -8.55
CA ASN A 144 -1.08 -63.58 -9.44
C ASN A 144 -2.06 -62.69 -8.66
N ALA A 145 -1.85 -61.38 -8.64
CA ALA A 145 -2.74 -60.45 -7.95
C ALA A 145 -4.15 -60.45 -8.59
N ILE A 146 -4.21 -60.35 -9.92
CA ILE A 146 -5.45 -60.53 -10.66
C ILE A 146 -5.14 -61.40 -11.87
N ASP A 147 -5.91 -62.47 -12.07
CA ASP A 147 -5.79 -63.35 -13.22
C ASP A 147 -7.11 -63.42 -13.99
N VAL A 148 -7.04 -63.22 -15.30
CA VAL A 148 -8.16 -63.32 -16.23
C VAL A 148 -7.86 -64.46 -17.20
N THR A 149 -8.42 -65.64 -16.94
CA THR A 149 -8.16 -66.85 -17.72
C THR A 149 -9.39 -67.29 -18.55
N MET A 150 -9.30 -67.48 -19.88
CA MET A 150 -10.43 -67.95 -20.71
C MET A 150 -11.67 -67.04 -20.64
N ALA A 151 -11.46 -65.74 -20.41
CA ALA A 151 -12.50 -64.77 -20.12
C ALA A 151 -12.36 -63.51 -21.00
N HIS A 152 -13.48 -62.86 -21.32
CA HIS A 152 -13.50 -61.76 -22.29
C HIS A 152 -14.34 -60.56 -21.88
N ASN A 153 -14.03 -59.37 -22.40
CA ASN A 153 -14.78 -58.13 -22.13
C ASN A 153 -14.89 -57.77 -20.64
N ASN A 154 -13.92 -58.17 -19.80
CA ASN A 154 -13.89 -57.79 -18.39
C ASN A 154 -13.18 -56.44 -18.21
N THR A 155 -13.57 -55.68 -17.18
CA THR A 155 -12.98 -54.38 -16.86
C THR A 155 -12.29 -54.43 -15.51
N ILE A 156 -10.98 -54.23 -15.50
CA ILE A 156 -10.13 -54.17 -14.32
C ILE A 156 -9.68 -52.72 -14.19
N LEU A 157 -10.16 -51.97 -13.19
CA LEU A 157 -9.82 -50.55 -13.07
C LEU A 157 -9.48 -50.07 -11.66
N ASN A 158 -8.53 -49.14 -11.53
CA ASN A 158 -8.19 -48.50 -10.25
C ASN A 158 -7.83 -49.48 -9.12
N ASN A 159 -7.27 -50.66 -9.42
CA ASN A 159 -6.81 -51.57 -8.37
C ASN A 159 -5.39 -51.21 -7.94
N THR A 160 -5.11 -51.32 -6.65
CA THR A 160 -3.79 -51.09 -6.07
C THR A 160 -3.16 -52.44 -5.76
N VAL A 161 -2.07 -52.75 -6.45
CA VAL A 161 -1.23 -53.94 -6.21
C VAL A 161 0.05 -53.45 -5.56
N GLY A 162 0.13 -53.60 -4.23
CA GLY A 162 1.24 -53.17 -3.41
C GLY A 162 2.50 -54.03 -3.58
N ALA A 163 3.45 -53.82 -2.67
CA ALA A 163 4.61 -54.70 -2.55
C ALA A 163 4.18 -56.13 -2.18
N ASN A 164 5.03 -57.11 -2.41
CA ASN A 164 4.75 -58.48 -1.99
C ASN A 164 3.90 -59.28 -2.99
N CYS A 165 3.45 -58.68 -4.10
CA CYS A 165 2.46 -59.26 -5.00
C CYS A 165 3.04 -59.81 -6.31
N GLY A 166 2.52 -60.95 -6.76
CA GLY A 166 2.63 -61.39 -8.15
C GLY A 166 1.78 -60.56 -9.12
N PRO A 167 1.83 -60.87 -10.42
CA PRO A 167 1.41 -59.94 -11.46
C PRO A 167 -0.09 -59.86 -11.74
N LEU A 168 -0.47 -58.86 -12.54
CA LEU A 168 -1.71 -58.86 -13.31
C LEU A 168 -1.54 -59.75 -14.55
N VAL A 169 -2.47 -60.67 -14.79
CA VAL A 169 -2.37 -61.69 -15.83
C VAL A 169 -3.63 -61.76 -16.67
N VAL A 170 -3.45 -61.92 -17.98
CA VAL A 170 -4.50 -62.36 -18.92
C VAL A 170 -3.99 -63.62 -19.61
N ASN A 171 -4.73 -64.72 -19.47
CA ASN A 171 -4.39 -66.02 -20.03
C ASN A 171 -5.56 -66.50 -20.89
N SER A 172 -5.42 -66.61 -22.22
CA SER A 172 -6.53 -67.08 -23.08
C SER A 172 -7.77 -66.16 -23.06
N GLY A 173 -7.61 -64.83 -23.04
CA GLY A 173 -8.73 -63.87 -22.95
C GLY A 173 -8.67 -62.74 -23.96
N HIS A 174 -9.84 -62.21 -24.36
CA HIS A 174 -9.91 -61.12 -25.35
C HIS A 174 -10.84 -59.97 -24.96
N GLY A 175 -10.58 -58.76 -25.47
CA GLY A 175 -11.43 -57.59 -25.20
C GLY A 175 -11.40 -57.07 -23.76
N ASN A 176 -10.47 -57.53 -22.91
CA ASN A 176 -10.39 -57.09 -21.53
C ASN A 176 -9.71 -55.72 -21.42
N ILE A 177 -10.15 -54.89 -20.47
CA ILE A 177 -9.62 -53.54 -20.25
C ILE A 177 -8.99 -53.48 -18.86
N PHE A 178 -7.71 -53.11 -18.79
CA PHE A 178 -7.00 -52.79 -17.56
C PHE A 178 -6.73 -51.29 -17.54
N LYS A 179 -7.26 -50.55 -16.57
CA LYS A 179 -7.18 -49.09 -16.57
C LYS A 179 -6.80 -48.53 -15.19
N ASP A 180 -5.90 -47.55 -15.15
CA ASP A 180 -5.57 -46.79 -13.93
C ASP A 180 -5.14 -47.68 -12.74
N CYS A 181 -4.62 -48.88 -13.00
CA CYS A 181 -4.14 -49.77 -11.94
C CYS A 181 -2.74 -49.38 -11.51
N ASP A 182 -2.53 -49.31 -10.20
CA ASP A 182 -1.28 -48.89 -9.59
C ASP A 182 -0.51 -50.11 -9.06
N VAL A 183 0.57 -50.51 -9.75
CA VAL A 183 1.30 -51.76 -9.50
C VAL A 183 2.73 -51.45 -9.04
N HIS A 184 2.98 -51.56 -7.73
CA HIS A 184 4.27 -51.20 -7.13
C HIS A 184 5.32 -52.33 -7.18
N SER A 185 4.91 -53.54 -7.56
CA SER A 185 5.69 -54.77 -7.80
C SER A 185 6.55 -55.31 -6.65
N SER A 186 6.67 -56.65 -6.60
CA SER A 186 7.77 -57.38 -5.96
C SER A 186 8.05 -58.71 -6.68
N VAL A 187 9.26 -59.21 -6.46
CA VAL A 187 9.85 -60.52 -6.80
C VAL A 187 10.29 -60.77 -8.25
N ASP A 188 9.60 -60.37 -9.32
CA ASP A 188 10.16 -60.62 -10.68
C ASP A 188 9.78 -59.62 -11.79
N GLY A 189 8.99 -58.58 -11.48
CA GLY A 189 8.66 -57.53 -12.45
C GLY A 189 7.97 -58.02 -13.73
N VAL A 190 7.52 -59.27 -13.80
CA VAL A 190 6.88 -59.87 -14.98
C VAL A 190 5.38 -59.61 -14.93
N VAL A 191 4.88 -58.56 -15.58
CA VAL A 191 3.42 -58.37 -15.72
C VAL A 191 2.98 -58.93 -17.07
N GLY A 192 2.71 -60.25 -17.07
CA GLY A 192 2.29 -61.03 -18.25
C GLY A 192 3.00 -62.38 -18.41
N SER A 193 2.97 -63.26 -17.40
CA SER A 193 3.44 -64.64 -17.60
C SER A 193 2.27 -65.55 -18.03
N PHE A 194 2.53 -66.43 -19.00
CA PHE A 194 1.54 -67.26 -19.69
C PHE A 194 1.88 -68.74 -19.52
N SER A 195 0.87 -69.61 -19.45
CA SER A 195 1.02 -71.05 -19.68
C SER A 195 -0.23 -71.67 -20.31
N TRP A 196 -0.05 -72.20 -21.52
CA TRP A 196 -0.88 -73.10 -22.35
C TRP A 196 -2.41 -72.88 -22.38
N GLY A 197 -2.86 -71.99 -23.28
CA GLY A 197 -4.25 -71.84 -23.76
C GLY A 197 -4.33 -71.00 -25.06
N TRP A 198 -5.41 -71.14 -25.83
CA TRP A 198 -5.65 -70.47 -27.15
C TRP A 198 -6.12 -69.00 -26.98
N ASP A 199 -6.04 -68.13 -28.00
CA ASP A 199 -6.94 -66.96 -28.15
C ASP A 199 -6.76 -65.73 -27.19
N THR A 200 -5.61 -65.03 -27.18
CA THR A 200 -5.39 -63.78 -26.39
C THR A 200 -5.15 -62.55 -27.28
N TYR A 201 -6.15 -61.69 -27.45
CA TYR A 201 -6.10 -60.52 -28.34
C TYR A 201 -7.11 -59.43 -27.92
N ASP A 202 -7.01 -58.24 -28.52
CA ASP A 202 -7.88 -57.09 -28.27
C ASP A 202 -7.95 -56.63 -26.79
N ASN A 203 -6.95 -56.96 -25.97
CA ASN A 203 -6.88 -56.43 -24.61
C ASN A 203 -6.24 -55.03 -24.62
N VAL A 204 -6.71 -54.16 -23.74
CA VAL A 204 -6.29 -52.75 -23.67
C VAL A 204 -5.81 -52.40 -22.26
N PHE A 205 -4.56 -51.94 -22.15
CA PHE A 205 -3.96 -51.45 -20.91
C PHE A 205 -3.85 -49.93 -20.98
N ILE A 206 -4.57 -49.20 -20.14
CA ILE A 206 -4.66 -47.74 -20.15
C ILE A 206 -4.10 -47.17 -18.84
N ASN A 207 -3.08 -46.32 -18.90
CA ASN A 207 -2.63 -45.55 -17.72
C ASN A 207 -2.34 -46.40 -16.46
N ASN A 208 -1.82 -47.60 -16.66
CA ASN A 208 -1.39 -48.46 -15.56
C ASN A 208 0.07 -48.14 -15.21
N ASN A 209 0.39 -48.13 -13.91
CA ASN A 209 1.76 -47.99 -13.42
C ASN A 209 2.46 -49.36 -13.45
N ILE A 210 2.85 -49.80 -14.65
CA ILE A 210 3.50 -51.11 -14.90
C ILE A 210 4.89 -50.88 -15.50
N LEU A 211 5.90 -51.53 -14.95
CA LEU A 211 7.31 -51.39 -15.39
C LEU A 211 7.67 -52.33 -16.56
N LYS A 212 6.98 -53.46 -16.71
CA LYS A 212 7.31 -54.46 -17.74
C LYS A 212 6.08 -55.28 -18.14
N TYR A 213 5.86 -55.36 -19.45
CA TYR A 213 4.84 -56.18 -20.09
C TYR A 213 5.50 -57.37 -20.78
N GLU A 214 5.06 -58.58 -20.47
CA GLU A 214 5.54 -59.80 -21.15
C GLU A 214 4.41 -60.47 -21.96
N TYR A 215 4.71 -60.87 -23.19
CA TYR A 215 3.79 -61.56 -24.09
C TYR A 215 4.45 -62.86 -24.57
N ASN A 216 3.80 -63.99 -24.29
CA ASN A 216 4.30 -65.34 -24.54
C ASN A 216 3.20 -66.19 -25.23
N THR A 217 2.75 -65.82 -26.43
CA THR A 217 1.58 -66.48 -27.05
C THR A 217 1.93 -67.41 -28.21
N VAL A 218 1.21 -68.53 -28.31
CA VAL A 218 1.42 -69.54 -29.37
C VAL A 218 0.63 -69.21 -30.67
N GLN A 219 -0.18 -68.14 -30.68
CA GLN A 219 -1.02 -67.73 -31.82
C GLN A 219 -1.09 -66.21 -31.97
N THR A 220 -1.17 -65.71 -33.20
CA THR A 220 -1.19 -64.27 -33.49
C THR A 220 -2.35 -63.54 -32.81
N GLY A 221 -2.04 -62.56 -31.97
CA GLY A 221 -3.02 -61.67 -31.32
C GLY A 221 -2.48 -60.25 -31.20
N SER A 222 -3.37 -59.25 -31.17
CA SER A 222 -3.02 -57.83 -31.07
C SER A 222 -3.50 -57.25 -29.75
N ASN A 223 -2.63 -56.67 -28.94
CA ASN A 223 -3.01 -55.99 -27.69
C ASN A 223 -2.52 -54.54 -27.72
N THR A 224 -3.15 -53.66 -26.93
CA THR A 224 -2.83 -52.23 -26.94
C THR A 224 -2.42 -51.74 -25.56
N ILE A 225 -1.27 -51.07 -25.47
CA ILE A 225 -0.83 -50.26 -24.32
C ILE A 225 -1.09 -48.80 -24.68
N ARG A 226 -1.82 -48.08 -23.84
CA ARG A 226 -2.27 -46.70 -24.09
C ARG A 226 -1.99 -45.79 -22.92
N ASN A 227 -1.41 -44.61 -23.19
CA ASN A 227 -1.10 -43.56 -22.21
C ASN A 227 -0.58 -44.12 -20.86
N PRO A 228 0.52 -44.89 -20.83
CA PRO A 228 1.02 -45.52 -19.60
C PRO A 228 1.42 -44.47 -18.56
N ALA A 229 1.14 -44.75 -17.28
CA ALA A 229 1.50 -43.85 -16.18
C ALA A 229 3.01 -43.85 -15.88
N THR A 230 3.68 -44.95 -16.23
CA THR A 230 5.10 -45.16 -15.97
C THR A 230 5.97 -44.33 -16.92
N LYS A 231 6.96 -43.61 -16.36
CA LYS A 231 7.93 -42.83 -17.15
C LYS A 231 8.82 -43.66 -18.09
N ALA A 232 9.04 -44.95 -17.77
CA ALA A 232 9.75 -45.88 -18.64
C ALA A 232 9.30 -47.31 -18.34
N PHE A 233 9.12 -48.14 -19.39
CA PHE A 233 8.71 -49.52 -19.26
C PHE A 233 9.30 -50.38 -20.37
N THR A 234 9.32 -51.70 -20.18
CA THR A 234 9.76 -52.66 -21.20
C THR A 234 8.62 -53.50 -21.73
N VAL A 235 8.60 -53.78 -23.04
CA VAL A 235 7.70 -54.77 -23.65
C VAL A 235 8.54 -55.92 -24.18
N GLN A 236 8.24 -57.15 -23.77
CA GLN A 236 8.91 -58.35 -24.23
C GLN A 236 7.96 -59.22 -25.08
N LEU A 237 8.29 -59.43 -26.34
CA LEU A 237 7.60 -60.35 -27.25
C LEU A 237 8.44 -61.63 -27.40
N LYS A 238 7.92 -62.79 -26.95
CA LYS A 238 8.68 -64.05 -27.00
C LYS A 238 8.36 -64.93 -28.21
N ASP A 239 7.21 -64.74 -28.86
CA ASP A 239 6.75 -65.60 -29.96
C ASP A 239 6.51 -64.83 -31.28
N ALA A 240 6.79 -65.49 -32.40
CA ALA A 240 6.62 -64.92 -33.73
C ALA A 240 5.12 -64.85 -34.09
N GLY A 241 4.53 -63.66 -34.03
CA GLY A 241 3.11 -63.43 -34.32
C GLY A 241 2.41 -62.52 -33.33
N ASP A 242 3.02 -62.26 -32.17
CA ASP A 242 2.54 -61.29 -31.20
C ASP A 242 2.57 -59.87 -31.78
N VAL A 243 1.48 -59.13 -31.58
CA VAL A 243 1.37 -57.72 -31.94
C VAL A 243 1.05 -56.92 -30.69
N VAL A 244 1.86 -55.91 -30.41
CA VAL A 244 1.57 -54.91 -29.37
C VAL A 244 1.55 -53.53 -29.99
N ASN A 245 0.41 -52.86 -29.89
CA ASN A 245 0.27 -51.46 -30.26
C ASN A 245 0.53 -50.60 -29.03
N ILE A 246 1.39 -49.60 -29.16
CA ILE A 246 1.59 -48.54 -28.19
C ILE A 246 0.92 -47.30 -28.78
N GLU A 247 0.02 -46.66 -28.03
CA GLU A 247 -0.79 -45.53 -28.50
C GLU A 247 -0.87 -44.43 -27.44
N PHE A 248 -0.46 -43.22 -27.78
CA PHE A 248 -0.56 -42.05 -26.90
C PHE A 248 -1.59 -41.12 -27.53
N ILE A 249 -2.78 -41.04 -26.92
CA ILE A 249 -3.94 -40.29 -27.46
C ILE A 249 -4.02 -38.85 -26.97
N ASP A 250 -3.09 -38.45 -26.11
CA ASP A 250 -3.00 -37.16 -25.42
C ASP A 250 -1.80 -36.33 -25.89
N TRP A 251 -1.32 -36.59 -27.12
CA TRP A 251 -0.16 -35.93 -27.75
C TRP A 251 1.20 -36.16 -27.09
N ASN A 252 1.24 -36.82 -25.94
CA ASN A 252 2.47 -37.28 -25.32
C ASN A 252 3.28 -38.14 -26.31
N THR A 253 4.60 -38.08 -26.21
CA THR A 253 5.51 -38.84 -27.07
C THR A 253 6.37 -39.81 -26.27
N PHE A 254 7.05 -40.73 -26.97
CA PHE A 254 8.01 -41.65 -26.36
C PHE A 254 9.17 -41.95 -27.31
N THR A 255 10.28 -42.43 -26.75
CA THR A 255 11.37 -43.06 -27.50
C THR A 255 11.23 -44.58 -27.48
N LEU A 256 11.64 -45.23 -28.56
CA LEU A 256 11.69 -46.69 -28.68
C LEU A 256 13.15 -47.13 -28.82
N ASN A 257 13.65 -47.93 -27.87
CA ASN A 257 15.03 -48.44 -27.87
C ASN A 257 16.09 -47.34 -28.08
N GLU A 258 15.92 -46.20 -27.42
CA GLU A 258 16.83 -45.04 -27.50
C GLU A 258 16.95 -44.43 -28.91
N ASP A 259 15.90 -44.49 -29.71
CA ASP A 259 15.84 -43.75 -30.97
C ASP A 259 15.68 -42.23 -30.77
N ALA A 260 15.43 -41.50 -31.87
CA ALA A 260 15.33 -40.04 -31.85
C ALA A 260 14.06 -39.49 -31.18
N GLY A 261 13.12 -40.35 -30.74
CA GLY A 261 11.91 -39.93 -30.03
C GLY A 261 10.78 -39.38 -30.89
N GLY A 262 9.77 -38.79 -30.24
CA GLY A 262 8.62 -38.16 -30.90
C GLY A 262 7.52 -39.11 -31.36
N HIS A 263 7.54 -40.37 -30.95
CA HIS A 263 6.49 -41.33 -31.34
C HIS A 263 5.24 -41.11 -30.52
N THR A 264 4.09 -40.92 -31.19
CA THR A 264 2.76 -40.97 -30.56
C THR A 264 2.12 -42.35 -30.68
N SER A 265 2.66 -43.22 -31.55
CA SER A 265 2.24 -44.61 -31.66
C SER A 265 3.33 -45.50 -32.24
N ALA A 266 3.34 -46.77 -31.85
CA ALA A 266 4.23 -47.79 -32.42
C ALA A 266 3.52 -49.14 -32.49
N LYS A 267 3.86 -49.95 -33.49
CA LYS A 267 3.40 -51.32 -33.63
C LYS A 267 4.59 -52.26 -33.52
N LEU A 268 4.63 -53.06 -32.46
CA LEU A 268 5.69 -54.05 -32.20
C LEU A 268 5.23 -55.42 -32.73
N THR A 269 6.04 -56.04 -33.58
CA THR A 269 5.69 -57.33 -34.24
C THR A 269 6.83 -58.36 -34.26
N GLU A 270 8.06 -57.96 -33.93
CA GLU A 270 9.21 -58.86 -33.93
C GLU A 270 9.51 -59.35 -32.52
N THR A 271 9.96 -60.59 -32.38
CA THR A 271 10.39 -61.13 -31.08
C THR A 271 11.56 -60.31 -30.56
N GLY A 272 11.51 -59.89 -29.30
CA GLY A 272 12.54 -59.03 -28.73
C GLY A 272 12.12 -58.37 -27.42
N THR A 273 13.03 -57.58 -26.87
CA THR A 273 12.75 -56.68 -25.75
C THR A 273 12.82 -55.25 -26.27
N TYR A 274 11.76 -54.49 -26.02
CA TYR A 274 11.62 -53.10 -26.40
C TYR A 274 11.61 -52.24 -25.14
N THR A 275 12.51 -51.27 -25.06
CA THR A 275 12.53 -50.26 -24.00
C THR A 275 11.79 -49.03 -24.49
N ILE A 276 10.74 -48.63 -23.75
CA ILE A 276 9.94 -47.45 -24.03
C ILE A 276 10.25 -46.43 -22.95
N THR A 277 10.67 -45.24 -23.34
CA THR A 277 10.83 -44.10 -22.42
C THR A 277 9.79 -43.05 -22.78
N VAL A 278 8.86 -42.78 -21.87
CA VAL A 278 7.87 -41.73 -22.04
C VAL A 278 8.57 -40.38 -21.99
N GLU A 279 8.44 -39.62 -23.06
CA GLU A 279 8.94 -38.25 -23.12
C GLU A 279 7.98 -37.38 -22.31
N SER A 280 8.51 -36.73 -21.29
CA SER A 280 7.72 -35.95 -20.35
C SER A 280 7.48 -34.55 -20.91
N ASP A 281 6.21 -34.20 -21.16
CA ASP A 281 5.74 -32.83 -21.36
C ASP A 281 5.62 -32.08 -20.02
N THR A 282 6.61 -32.26 -19.13
CA THR A 282 6.68 -31.48 -17.90
C THR A 282 6.72 -30.01 -18.31
N PRO A 283 5.72 -29.19 -17.93
CA PRO A 283 5.82 -27.77 -18.21
C PRO A 283 7.09 -27.26 -17.56
N LEU A 284 7.75 -26.31 -18.19
CA LEU A 284 8.93 -25.68 -17.65
C LEU A 284 8.74 -24.19 -17.82
N VAL A 285 8.58 -23.48 -16.71
CA VAL A 285 8.65 -22.03 -16.71
C VAL A 285 10.04 -21.60 -17.17
N THR A 286 10.08 -20.83 -18.25
CA THR A 286 11.32 -20.28 -18.82
C THR A 286 11.22 -18.76 -18.92
N ASN A 287 12.37 -18.08 -19.06
CA ASN A 287 12.42 -16.63 -19.21
C ASN A 287 11.67 -15.88 -18.09
N PHE A 288 11.79 -16.31 -16.83
CA PHE A 288 11.15 -15.63 -15.71
C PHE A 288 11.91 -14.34 -15.38
N HIS A 289 11.25 -13.20 -15.56
CA HIS A 289 11.82 -11.88 -15.37
C HIS A 289 10.75 -10.89 -14.92
N ASN A 290 11.17 -9.68 -14.57
CA ASN A 290 10.30 -8.58 -14.24
C ASN A 290 10.60 -7.38 -15.14
N GLU A 291 9.58 -6.55 -15.37
CA GLU A 291 9.80 -5.18 -15.83
C GLU A 291 10.45 -4.33 -14.72
N PRO A 292 11.08 -3.18 -15.04
CA PRO A 292 11.57 -2.25 -14.03
C PRO A 292 10.50 -2.04 -12.93
N PRO A 293 10.79 -2.44 -11.68
CA PRO A 293 9.79 -2.43 -10.63
C PRO A 293 9.47 -0.99 -10.23
N THR A 294 8.23 -0.74 -9.80
CA THR A 294 7.86 0.54 -9.19
C THR A 294 8.05 0.45 -7.68
N GLN A 295 7.66 1.52 -6.97
CA GLN A 295 7.69 1.58 -5.50
C GLN A 295 6.71 0.59 -4.86
N GLN A 296 5.57 0.32 -5.50
CA GLN A 296 4.47 -0.46 -4.92
C GLN A 296 4.03 -1.63 -5.79
N THR A 297 4.62 -1.77 -6.98
CA THR A 297 4.23 -2.81 -7.94
C THR A 297 5.44 -3.47 -8.60
N VAL A 298 5.28 -4.77 -8.88
CA VAL A 298 6.22 -5.55 -9.69
C VAL A 298 5.40 -6.32 -10.70
N THR A 299 5.65 -6.08 -12.00
CA THR A 299 5.07 -6.88 -13.07
C THR A 299 6.05 -7.98 -13.46
N LEU A 300 5.60 -9.23 -13.28
CA LEU A 300 6.34 -10.45 -13.56
C LEU A 300 5.91 -11.01 -14.92
N PHE A 301 6.86 -11.56 -15.68
CA PHE A 301 6.65 -12.19 -16.98
C PHE A 301 7.40 -13.51 -17.09
N TRP A 302 6.81 -14.47 -17.79
CA TRP A 302 7.43 -15.77 -18.05
C TRP A 302 6.91 -16.41 -19.33
N ASN A 303 7.63 -17.41 -19.82
CA ASN A 303 7.19 -18.32 -20.87
C ASN A 303 7.01 -19.72 -20.29
N CYS A 304 6.41 -20.63 -21.05
CA CYS A 304 6.31 -22.05 -20.71
C CYS A 304 6.77 -22.91 -21.89
N SER A 305 7.43 -24.04 -21.63
CA SER A 305 7.85 -25.01 -22.66
C SER A 305 6.68 -25.62 -23.44
N VAL A 306 5.47 -25.55 -22.89
CA VAL A 306 4.24 -26.11 -23.46
C VAL A 306 3.16 -25.02 -23.59
N SER A 307 2.30 -25.14 -24.60
CA SER A 307 1.31 -24.12 -24.96
C SER A 307 -0.05 -24.24 -24.27
N ASP A 308 -0.42 -25.43 -23.77
CA ASP A 308 -1.74 -25.70 -23.19
C ASP A 308 -1.69 -25.77 -21.66
N VAL A 309 -1.43 -24.64 -21.01
CA VAL A 309 -1.30 -24.54 -19.54
C VAL A 309 -2.67 -24.31 -18.88
N ASP A 310 -3.00 -25.13 -17.87
CA ASP A 310 -4.25 -25.00 -17.11
C ASP A 310 -4.27 -23.69 -16.32
N TYR A 311 -3.20 -23.45 -15.55
CA TYR A 311 -2.93 -22.22 -14.80
C TYR A 311 -1.46 -22.16 -14.31
N TYR A 312 -1.03 -20.95 -13.96
CA TYR A 312 0.19 -20.66 -13.22
C TYR A 312 -0.14 -20.30 -11.77
N THR A 313 0.69 -20.70 -10.82
CA THR A 313 0.56 -20.35 -9.40
C THR A 313 1.67 -19.37 -9.02
N ILE A 314 1.31 -18.22 -8.46
CA ILE A 314 2.24 -17.13 -8.15
C ILE A 314 2.47 -17.06 -6.66
N TYR A 315 3.73 -16.95 -6.25
CA TYR A 315 4.15 -16.91 -4.87
C TYR A 315 4.93 -15.63 -4.56
N GLN A 316 4.72 -15.10 -3.36
CA GLN A 316 5.52 -14.03 -2.77
C GLN A 316 6.07 -14.50 -1.43
N ASN A 317 7.40 -14.52 -1.30
CA ASN A 317 8.12 -15.00 -0.11
C ASN A 317 7.68 -16.41 0.33
N GLY A 318 7.38 -17.28 -0.63
CA GLY A 318 6.94 -18.66 -0.41
C GLY A 318 5.44 -18.86 -0.15
N MET A 319 4.65 -17.79 -0.04
CA MET A 319 3.19 -17.89 0.10
C MET A 319 2.48 -17.69 -1.24
N ILE A 320 1.44 -18.49 -1.50
CA ILE A 320 0.59 -18.31 -2.68
C ILE A 320 -0.15 -16.98 -2.56
N ILE A 321 -0.05 -16.15 -3.59
CA ILE A 321 -0.76 -14.87 -3.68
C ILE A 321 -1.83 -14.86 -4.77
N ALA A 322 -1.68 -15.69 -5.83
CA ALA A 322 -2.62 -15.74 -6.94
C ALA A 322 -2.45 -16.98 -7.81
N THR A 323 -3.45 -17.24 -8.66
CA THR A 323 -3.36 -18.13 -9.83
C THR A 323 -3.82 -17.39 -11.07
N THR A 324 -3.17 -17.59 -12.22
CA THR A 324 -3.51 -16.92 -13.49
C THR A 324 -3.37 -17.86 -14.68
N LYS A 325 -4.08 -17.59 -15.78
CA LYS A 325 -3.85 -18.24 -17.09
C LYS A 325 -2.91 -17.44 -17.97
N ASP A 326 -2.70 -16.17 -17.64
CA ASP A 326 -1.81 -15.29 -18.38
C ASP A 326 -0.35 -15.59 -18.04
N GLN A 327 0.54 -15.30 -18.99
CA GLN A 327 2.00 -15.43 -18.86
C GLN A 327 2.65 -14.22 -18.18
N TYR A 328 1.86 -13.45 -17.43
CA TYR A 328 2.29 -12.32 -16.65
C TYR A 328 1.40 -12.13 -15.42
N TYR A 329 1.92 -11.45 -14.42
CA TYR A 329 1.14 -11.05 -13.24
C TYR A 329 1.74 -9.79 -12.60
N THR A 330 0.89 -8.82 -12.27
CA THR A 330 1.29 -7.62 -11.54
C THR A 330 0.98 -7.77 -10.06
N VAL A 331 2.03 -7.86 -9.26
CA VAL A 331 1.93 -7.77 -7.80
C VAL A 331 1.80 -6.30 -7.42
N THR A 332 0.87 -5.98 -6.52
CA THR A 332 0.56 -4.61 -6.06
C THR A 332 0.66 -4.52 -4.54
N ASN A 333 0.57 -3.31 -3.99
CA ASN A 333 0.64 -3.03 -2.54
C ASN A 333 1.94 -3.50 -1.88
N LEU A 334 3.06 -3.41 -2.61
CA LEU A 334 4.38 -3.69 -2.09
C LEU A 334 4.95 -2.47 -1.35
N LEU A 335 5.89 -2.71 -0.44
CA LEU A 335 6.64 -1.65 0.23
C LEU A 335 7.77 -1.16 -0.69
N PRO A 336 8.05 0.16 -0.74
CA PRO A 336 9.21 0.72 -1.43
C PRO A 336 10.53 0.22 -0.84
N ASP A 337 11.60 0.29 -1.64
CA ASP A 337 12.97 -0.14 -1.27
C ASP A 337 13.05 -1.52 -0.57
N THR A 338 12.14 -2.42 -0.89
CA THR A 338 12.00 -3.70 -0.20
C THR A 338 12.30 -4.84 -1.16
N THR A 339 13.19 -5.75 -0.74
CA THR A 339 13.50 -6.96 -1.51
C THR A 339 12.47 -8.04 -1.26
N TYR A 340 11.79 -8.48 -2.32
CA TYR A 340 10.87 -9.60 -2.34
C TYR A 340 11.47 -10.78 -3.12
N THR A 341 11.07 -11.99 -2.75
CA THR A 341 11.33 -13.20 -3.54
C THR A 341 10.02 -13.64 -4.17
N PHE A 342 9.95 -13.63 -5.50
CA PHE A 342 8.82 -14.12 -6.26
C PHE A 342 9.13 -15.47 -6.87
N SER A 343 8.15 -16.35 -6.93
CA SER A 343 8.25 -17.58 -7.72
C SER A 343 6.97 -17.92 -8.45
N THR A 344 7.07 -18.70 -9.51
CA THR A 344 5.92 -19.17 -10.29
C THR A 344 6.11 -20.62 -10.75
N SER A 345 5.01 -21.38 -10.81
CA SER A 345 4.94 -22.73 -11.37
C SER A 345 3.77 -22.85 -12.35
N ALA A 346 3.97 -23.60 -13.42
CA ALA A 346 2.97 -24.00 -14.40
C ALA A 346 2.35 -25.36 -14.04
N THR A 347 1.04 -25.51 -14.27
CA THR A 347 0.34 -26.80 -14.13
C THR A 347 -0.35 -27.15 -15.44
N VAL A 348 -0.15 -28.40 -15.90
CA VAL A 348 -0.78 -28.98 -17.09
C VAL A 348 -1.28 -30.37 -16.72
N ALA A 349 -2.56 -30.63 -16.93
CA ALA A 349 -3.16 -31.96 -16.71
C ALA A 349 -2.80 -32.57 -15.33
N ARG A 350 -2.74 -31.72 -14.29
CA ARG A 350 -2.37 -32.04 -12.90
C ARG A 350 -0.89 -32.38 -12.64
N VAL A 351 -0.01 -32.17 -13.61
CA VAL A 351 1.44 -32.19 -13.44
C VAL A 351 1.92 -30.74 -13.25
N THR A 352 2.70 -30.50 -12.19
CA THR A 352 3.25 -29.19 -11.85
C THR A 352 4.76 -29.22 -11.97
N ASP A 353 5.34 -28.13 -12.46
CA ASP A 353 6.79 -27.97 -12.56
C ASP A 353 7.43 -27.48 -11.25
N GLU A 354 8.75 -27.42 -11.23
CA GLU A 354 9.48 -26.76 -10.15
C GLU A 354 9.35 -25.24 -10.28
N ASN A 355 9.25 -24.56 -9.13
CA ASN A 355 9.12 -23.10 -9.07
C ASN A 355 10.33 -22.38 -9.68
N ALA A 356 10.12 -21.58 -10.73
CA ALA A 356 11.08 -20.59 -11.17
C ALA A 356 11.10 -19.43 -10.17
N THR A 357 12.28 -18.99 -9.70
CA THR A 357 12.42 -18.00 -8.63
C THR A 357 13.19 -16.76 -9.08
N LEU A 358 12.73 -15.58 -8.65
CA LEU A 358 13.33 -14.28 -8.95
C LEU A 358 13.34 -13.41 -7.69
N ARG A 359 14.48 -12.77 -7.40
CA ARG A 359 14.59 -11.77 -6.34
C ARG A 359 14.50 -10.39 -6.98
N VAL A 360 13.54 -9.60 -6.53
CA VAL A 360 13.29 -8.25 -7.04
C VAL A 360 13.25 -7.28 -5.86
N GLN A 361 14.00 -6.19 -5.95
CA GLN A 361 13.87 -5.06 -5.05
C GLN A 361 12.94 -4.04 -5.71
N THR A 362 11.88 -3.63 -5.02
CA THR A 362 11.02 -2.52 -5.49
C THR A 362 11.87 -1.27 -5.65
N ALA A 363 11.45 -0.36 -6.54
CA ALA A 363 12.15 0.92 -6.66
C ALA A 363 12.20 1.55 -5.27
N ALA A 364 13.35 2.15 -4.95
CA ALA A 364 13.42 3.04 -3.82
C ALA A 364 12.33 4.10 -3.97
N ASP A 365 11.76 4.48 -2.85
CA ASP A 365 10.79 5.55 -2.85
C ASP A 365 11.46 6.81 -3.41
N ASP A 366 11.01 7.25 -4.57
CA ASP A 366 11.37 8.54 -5.16
C ASP A 366 10.44 9.55 -4.51
N PHE A 367 10.65 9.74 -3.21
CA PHE A 367 10.16 10.93 -2.55
C PHE A 367 10.92 12.08 -3.20
N GLY A 368 10.26 12.80 -4.11
CA GLY A 368 10.52 14.23 -4.21
C GLY A 368 10.44 14.77 -2.79
N SER A 369 11.60 15.00 -2.19
CA SER A 369 11.74 15.24 -0.75
C SER A 369 10.79 16.35 -0.30
N ASN A 370 10.20 16.20 0.89
CA ASN A 370 9.54 17.32 1.55
C ASN A 370 10.63 18.38 1.83
N THR A 371 10.69 19.43 1.00
CA THR A 371 11.70 20.48 1.19
C THR A 371 11.14 21.52 2.12
N VAL A 372 11.68 21.58 3.33
CA VAL A 372 11.37 22.64 4.30
C VAL A 372 12.25 23.83 4.01
N SER A 373 11.66 24.99 3.75
CA SER A 373 12.39 26.21 3.43
C SER A 373 11.92 27.37 4.30
N ILE A 374 12.83 28.30 4.53
CA ILE A 374 12.54 29.66 4.95
C ILE A 374 13.20 30.58 3.92
N ALA A 375 12.67 31.79 3.74
CA ALA A 375 13.17 32.68 2.69
C ALA A 375 14.68 32.97 2.80
N ASP A 376 15.37 32.95 1.65
CA ASP A 376 16.83 33.11 1.57
C ASP A 376 17.29 34.59 1.57
N ASP A 377 16.37 35.55 1.54
CA ASP A 377 16.67 36.99 1.51
C ASP A 377 15.78 37.82 2.45
N VAL A 378 15.58 37.33 3.67
CA VAL A 378 14.83 38.09 4.67
C VAL A 378 15.60 39.36 5.02
N THR A 379 14.98 40.52 4.85
CA THR A 379 15.60 41.82 5.12
C THR A 379 14.72 42.69 5.98
N ALA A 380 15.34 43.42 6.90
CA ALA A 380 14.70 44.51 7.63
C ALA A 380 15.75 45.55 8.04
N SER A 381 15.32 46.81 8.18
CA SER A 381 16.15 47.84 8.83
C SER A 381 16.19 47.61 10.34
N ARG A 382 17.23 48.11 11.01
CA ARG A 382 17.42 47.94 12.45
C ARG A 382 16.19 48.43 13.22
N GLY A 383 15.76 47.68 14.24
CA GLY A 383 14.57 47.99 15.04
C GLY A 383 13.24 47.61 14.36
N ASN A 384 13.22 47.52 13.03
CA ASN A 384 12.07 47.08 12.26
C ASN A 384 11.91 45.55 12.29
N HIS A 385 10.72 45.11 11.89
CA HIS A 385 10.37 43.70 11.82
C HIS A 385 9.86 43.28 10.44
N VAL A 386 10.09 42.02 10.09
CA VAL A 386 9.64 41.39 8.86
C VAL A 386 9.14 39.99 9.18
N THR A 387 8.12 39.53 8.48
CA THR A 387 7.58 38.17 8.66
C THR A 387 7.90 37.33 7.43
N ALA A 388 8.48 36.14 7.64
CA ALA A 388 8.77 35.19 6.58
C ALA A 388 8.17 33.81 6.91
N PRO A 389 7.57 33.13 5.92
CA PRO A 389 6.98 31.81 6.12
C PRO A 389 8.05 30.72 6.16
N ILE A 390 7.82 29.71 7.00
CA ILE A 390 8.43 28.38 6.86
C ILE A 390 7.48 27.52 6.03
N MET A 391 7.94 27.06 4.87
CA MET A 391 7.15 26.31 3.91
C MET A 391 7.66 24.88 3.76
N ILE A 392 6.76 23.91 3.63
CA ILE A 392 7.04 22.58 3.09
C ILE A 392 6.60 22.59 1.63
N HIS A 393 7.57 22.42 0.72
CA HIS A 393 7.30 22.33 -0.71
C HIS A 393 6.99 20.90 -1.14
N ASN A 394 5.96 20.74 -1.97
CA ASN A 394 5.52 19.42 -2.46
C ASN A 394 5.37 18.41 -1.31
N ALA A 395 4.73 18.82 -0.21
CA ALA A 395 4.39 17.97 0.90
C ALA A 395 3.71 16.70 0.38
N ARG A 396 4.16 15.54 0.82
CA ARG A 396 3.60 14.25 0.43
C ARG A 396 3.39 13.42 1.69
N GLY A 397 2.21 13.59 2.28
CA GLY A 397 1.82 12.84 3.46
C GLY A 397 2.45 13.35 4.74
N VAL A 398 2.48 14.67 4.93
CA VAL A 398 3.01 15.27 6.16
C VAL A 398 1.86 15.61 7.09
N ALA A 399 1.79 14.97 8.26
CA ALA A 399 0.80 15.26 9.30
C ALA A 399 1.39 16.04 10.49
N CYS A 400 2.71 16.02 10.69
CA CYS A 400 3.36 16.84 11.71
C CYS A 400 4.72 17.38 11.26
N ALA A 401 5.12 18.50 11.84
CA ALA A 401 6.45 19.09 11.70
C ALA A 401 6.90 19.70 13.04
N GLY A 402 8.06 19.28 13.52
CA GLY A 402 8.74 19.83 14.68
C GLY A 402 10.17 20.20 14.34
N MET A 403 10.60 21.41 14.66
CA MET A 403 11.90 21.93 14.25
C MET A 403 12.48 22.96 15.23
N LYS A 404 13.81 23.07 15.19
CA LYS A 404 14.59 24.11 15.85
C LYS A 404 15.07 25.11 14.82
N LEU A 405 14.83 26.39 15.05
CA LEU A 405 15.37 27.49 14.24
C LEU A 405 16.50 28.18 15.02
N THR A 406 17.68 28.29 14.41
CA THR A 406 18.87 28.90 15.01
C THR A 406 19.31 30.13 14.21
N TYR A 407 19.73 31.18 14.90
CA TYR A 407 20.14 32.47 14.35
C TYR A 407 21.17 33.16 15.28
N ASP A 408 21.82 34.23 14.81
CA ASP A 408 22.68 35.10 15.62
C ASP A 408 21.82 36.17 16.33
N PRO A 409 21.65 36.10 17.67
CA PRO A 409 20.83 37.05 18.42
C PRO A 409 21.41 38.46 18.45
N GLY A 410 22.69 38.64 18.08
CA GLY A 410 23.29 39.96 17.87
C GLY A 410 22.87 40.64 16.57
N VAL A 411 22.31 39.88 15.61
CA VAL A 411 21.90 40.38 14.30
C VAL A 411 20.38 40.43 14.17
N VAL A 412 19.67 39.40 14.63
CA VAL A 412 18.21 39.28 14.50
C VAL A 412 17.62 38.59 15.73
N ALA A 413 16.43 39.03 16.14
CA ALA A 413 15.64 38.37 17.18
C ALA A 413 14.35 37.80 16.56
N VAL A 414 13.96 36.58 16.95
CA VAL A 414 12.63 36.06 16.64
C VAL A 414 11.67 36.54 17.72
N THR A 415 10.70 37.38 17.34
CA THR A 415 9.78 38.06 18.28
C THR A 415 8.35 37.53 18.25
N GLY A 416 8.03 36.66 17.29
CA GLY A 416 6.75 35.97 17.24
C GLY A 416 6.72 34.90 16.17
N VAL A 417 5.84 33.92 16.36
CA VAL A 417 5.54 32.90 15.36
C VAL A 417 4.04 32.63 15.37
N THR A 418 3.40 32.65 14.20
CA THR A 418 1.96 32.36 14.05
C THR A 418 1.73 31.06 13.29
N GLU A 419 0.67 30.35 13.67
CA GLU A 419 0.25 29.06 13.12
C GLU A 419 0.06 29.09 11.59
N GLY A 420 0.48 28.00 10.91
CA GLY A 420 0.28 27.77 9.48
C GLY A 420 -0.92 26.85 9.18
N ASP A 421 -0.74 25.92 8.25
CA ASP A 421 -1.81 25.06 7.71
C ASP A 421 -2.14 23.84 8.61
N PHE A 422 -1.36 23.60 9.66
CA PHE A 422 -1.51 22.48 10.58
C PHE A 422 -2.42 22.86 11.76
N THR A 423 -3.72 22.62 11.61
CA THR A 423 -4.78 23.23 12.45
C THR A 423 -5.16 22.49 13.74
N SER A 424 -4.51 21.37 14.08
CA SER A 424 -4.88 20.61 15.29
C SER A 424 -4.06 20.98 16.51
N TYR A 425 -2.82 21.41 16.33
CA TYR A 425 -1.94 21.86 17.40
C TYR A 425 -0.83 22.74 16.85
N PHE A 426 -0.52 23.79 17.60
CA PHE A 426 0.59 24.68 17.35
C PHE A 426 1.27 25.03 18.68
N GLY A 427 2.59 24.84 18.74
CA GLY A 427 3.42 25.18 19.88
C GLY A 427 4.65 25.96 19.44
N PHE A 428 4.91 27.08 20.11
CA PHE A 428 6.08 27.93 19.96
C PHE A 428 6.74 28.10 21.32
N ASP A 429 8.03 27.78 21.39
CA ASP A 429 8.85 27.92 22.60
C ASP A 429 10.03 28.86 22.30
N ASP A 430 10.03 29.97 23.02
CA ASP A 430 10.94 31.10 22.92
C ASP A 430 11.82 31.28 24.17
N GLU A 431 11.85 30.30 25.08
CA GLU A 431 12.62 30.38 26.33
C GLU A 431 14.12 30.69 26.08
N HIS A 432 14.62 30.24 24.93
CA HIS A 432 16.01 30.41 24.49
C HIS A 432 16.19 31.41 23.33
N ALA A 433 15.19 32.24 23.04
CA ALA A 433 15.27 33.22 21.95
C ALA A 433 16.46 34.20 22.12
N ALA A 434 16.81 34.55 23.37
CA ALA A 434 17.97 35.39 23.68
C ALA A 434 19.32 34.66 23.48
N GLU A 435 19.32 33.33 23.45
CA GLU A 435 20.48 32.47 23.17
C GLU A 435 20.65 32.20 21.67
N GLY A 436 19.72 32.65 20.82
CA GLY A 436 19.79 32.50 19.38
C GLY A 436 19.06 31.28 18.81
N TRP A 437 18.11 30.69 19.53
CA TRP A 437 17.29 29.62 18.96
C TRP A 437 15.89 29.54 19.56
N VAL A 438 14.95 29.00 18.77
CA VAL A 438 13.56 28.77 19.16
C VAL A 438 13.06 27.42 18.65
N MET A 439 11.96 26.91 19.23
CA MET A 439 11.34 25.65 18.83
C MET A 439 9.92 25.88 18.30
N ILE A 440 9.59 25.21 17.19
CA ILE A 440 8.27 25.28 16.55
C ILE A 440 7.78 23.84 16.35
N ASN A 441 6.61 23.51 16.88
CA ASN A 441 5.99 22.18 16.76
C ASN A 441 4.53 22.31 16.33
N THR A 442 4.11 21.52 15.34
CA THR A 442 2.74 21.55 14.85
C THR A 442 2.29 20.20 14.27
N TYR A 443 0.99 19.92 14.34
CA TYR A 443 0.40 18.73 13.71
C TYR A 443 -1.07 18.93 13.32
N ILE A 444 -1.54 18.05 12.43
CA ILE A 444 -2.95 17.89 12.05
C ILE A 444 -3.40 16.45 12.30
N ASN A 445 -4.57 16.27 12.94
CA ASN A 445 -5.11 14.96 13.30
C ASN A 445 -5.92 14.33 12.15
N GLU A 446 -5.92 13.00 12.08
CA GLU A 446 -6.77 12.18 11.19
C GLU A 446 -6.60 12.44 9.68
N THR A 447 -5.62 13.25 9.29
CA THR A 447 -5.30 13.58 7.90
C THR A 447 -3.82 13.92 7.78
N GLN A 448 -3.39 14.18 6.55
CA GLN A 448 -2.05 14.64 6.22
C GLN A 448 -2.14 15.68 5.11
N LEU A 449 -1.20 16.64 5.11
CA LEU A 449 -1.12 17.67 4.09
C LEU A 449 -0.37 17.16 2.86
N THR A 450 -0.82 17.62 1.70
CA THR A 450 -0.21 17.35 0.40
C THR A 450 -0.11 18.63 -0.43
N GLY A 451 0.93 18.77 -1.25
CA GLY A 451 1.21 20.00 -1.99
C GLY A 451 2.03 21.00 -1.17
N ASN A 452 2.00 22.29 -1.51
CA ASN A 452 2.70 23.27 -0.68
C ASN A 452 1.92 23.50 0.62
N ALA A 453 2.60 23.38 1.77
CA ALA A 453 2.01 23.59 3.08
C ALA A 453 2.85 24.58 3.89
N LYS A 454 2.20 25.51 4.57
CA LYS A 454 2.85 26.45 5.49
C LYS A 454 2.94 25.82 6.88
N VAL A 455 4.14 25.79 7.46
CA VAL A 455 4.35 25.36 8.85
C VAL A 455 3.97 26.47 9.80
N ALA A 456 4.55 27.66 9.58
CA ALA A 456 4.35 28.85 10.41
C ALA A 456 4.80 30.11 9.66
N ASP A 457 4.33 31.27 10.12
CA ASP A 457 4.92 32.57 9.77
C ASP A 457 5.78 33.05 10.95
N VAL A 458 7.06 33.37 10.70
CA VAL A 458 8.03 33.77 11.73
C VAL A 458 8.30 35.27 11.59
N THR A 459 8.14 36.02 12.68
CA THR A 459 8.45 37.44 12.77
C THR A 459 9.86 37.66 13.30
N PHE A 460 10.68 38.34 12.51
CA PHE A 460 12.06 38.68 12.76
C PHE A 460 12.19 40.17 13.03
N THR A 461 12.90 40.56 14.08
CA THR A 461 13.26 41.95 14.38
C THR A 461 14.77 42.14 14.23
N ALA A 462 15.20 43.09 13.41
CA ALA A 462 16.63 43.34 13.20
C ALA A 462 17.27 44.03 14.42
N ALA A 463 18.38 43.48 14.91
CA ALA A 463 19.14 44.00 16.05
C ALA A 463 20.53 44.53 15.66
N GLY A 464 21.13 43.97 14.61
CA GLY A 464 22.49 44.26 14.16
C GLY A 464 22.64 45.60 13.43
N GLU A 465 23.89 45.91 13.06
CA GLU A 465 24.22 47.07 12.21
C GLU A 465 23.94 46.78 10.73
N VAL A 466 23.78 47.82 9.91
CA VAL A 466 23.54 47.69 8.47
C VAL A 466 24.63 46.83 7.81
N GLY A 467 24.20 45.84 7.03
CA GLY A 467 25.06 44.87 6.35
C GLY A 467 25.43 43.64 7.20
N ALA A 468 25.05 43.60 8.49
CA ALA A 468 25.18 42.38 9.29
C ALA A 468 24.23 41.29 8.79
N THR A 469 24.67 40.04 8.84
CA THR A 469 23.90 38.88 8.36
C THR A 469 23.85 37.77 9.39
N SER A 470 22.75 37.03 9.41
CA SER A 470 22.57 35.81 10.20
C SER A 470 22.02 34.72 9.31
N THR A 471 22.60 33.52 9.37
CA THR A 471 21.92 32.34 8.82
C THR A 471 20.66 32.06 9.62
N LEU A 472 19.63 31.55 8.94
CA LEU A 472 18.39 31.07 9.53
C LEU A 472 18.39 29.55 9.38
N ASP A 473 19.11 28.88 10.28
CA ASP A 473 19.38 27.45 10.18
C ASP A 473 18.26 26.65 10.84
N MET A 474 17.64 25.75 10.07
CA MET A 474 16.59 24.88 10.57
C MET A 474 17.10 23.45 10.78
N GLU A 475 16.77 22.87 11.93
CA GLU A 475 16.98 21.46 12.24
C GLU A 475 15.61 20.80 12.41
N ILE A 476 15.28 19.83 11.56
CA ILE A 476 14.04 19.06 11.68
C ILE A 476 14.19 18.03 12.80
N ILE A 477 13.45 18.24 13.89
CA ILE A 477 13.41 17.33 15.04
C ILE A 477 12.43 16.18 14.78
N SER A 478 11.31 16.46 14.11
CA SER A 478 10.35 15.43 13.71
C SER A 478 9.55 15.84 12.48
N MET A 479 9.29 14.89 11.60
CA MET A 479 8.32 15.04 10.50
C MET A 479 7.77 13.66 10.18
N ALA A 480 6.45 13.50 10.21
CA ALA A 480 5.81 12.21 10.06
C ALA A 480 4.46 12.28 9.35
N ASP A 481 3.99 11.12 8.88
CA ASP A 481 2.66 10.92 8.31
C ASP A 481 1.56 10.85 9.38
N GLN A 482 0.31 10.70 8.95
CA GLN A 482 -0.85 10.63 9.85
C GLN A 482 -0.82 9.43 10.82
N ASN A 483 0.04 8.44 10.60
CA ASN A 483 0.22 7.26 11.45
C ASN A 483 1.44 7.40 12.37
N GLY A 484 2.19 8.50 12.27
CA GLY A 484 3.41 8.73 13.04
C GLY A 484 4.68 8.10 12.44
N TYR A 485 4.65 7.63 11.19
CA TYR A 485 5.85 7.16 10.50
C TYR A 485 6.64 8.34 9.93
N ALA A 486 7.95 8.34 10.18
CA ALA A 486 8.82 9.41 9.70
C ALA A 486 8.77 9.56 8.17
N VAL A 487 8.68 10.80 7.69
CA VAL A 487 8.71 11.11 6.25
C VAL A 487 10.05 11.79 5.89
N PRO A 488 10.66 11.44 4.74
CA PRO A 488 11.90 12.07 4.31
C PRO A 488 11.75 13.57 4.11
N ASN A 489 12.80 14.30 4.44
CA ASN A 489 12.83 15.75 4.31
C ASN A 489 14.24 16.25 4.01
N ILE A 490 14.29 17.43 3.42
CA ILE A 490 15.51 18.19 3.17
C ILE A 490 15.22 19.62 3.61
N VAL A 491 16.24 20.27 4.16
CA VAL A 491 16.13 21.65 4.64
C VAL A 491 16.84 22.59 3.67
N SER A 492 16.20 23.72 3.37
CA SER A 492 16.78 24.90 2.74
C SER A 492 16.80 26.02 3.78
N ASN A 493 17.98 26.27 4.35
CA ASN A 493 18.17 27.35 5.33
C ASN A 493 18.11 28.71 4.64
N GLY A 494 17.64 29.71 5.37
CA GLY A 494 17.55 31.08 4.86
C GLY A 494 18.71 31.97 5.32
N LEU A 495 18.64 33.23 4.93
CA LEU A 495 19.56 34.28 5.35
C LEU A 495 18.75 35.52 5.74
N PHE A 496 19.09 36.08 6.90
CA PHE A 496 18.64 37.39 7.32
C PHE A 496 19.74 38.42 7.09
N THR A 497 19.40 39.56 6.50
CA THR A 497 20.33 40.68 6.30
C THR A 497 19.73 41.98 6.83
N VAL A 498 20.48 42.68 7.67
CA VAL A 498 20.11 44.04 8.09
C VAL A 498 20.37 45.00 6.93
N VAL A 499 19.34 45.68 6.47
CA VAL A 499 19.43 46.66 5.37
C VAL A 499 19.35 48.09 5.91
N SER A 500 19.73 49.07 5.09
CA SER A 500 19.50 50.47 5.41
C SER A 500 18.00 50.74 5.45
N ASP A 501 17.59 51.61 6.37
CA ASP A 501 16.24 52.11 6.38
C ASP A 501 15.93 52.89 5.10
N THR A 502 14.68 52.78 4.65
CA THR A 502 14.15 53.48 3.49
C THR A 502 12.80 54.14 3.76
N SER A 503 12.22 53.92 4.95
CA SER A 503 11.03 54.65 5.38
C SER A 503 11.43 56.06 5.80
N PRO A 504 10.65 57.08 5.43
CA PRO A 504 10.81 58.41 6.00
C PRO A 504 10.18 58.49 7.41
N PRO A 505 10.62 59.43 8.26
CA PRO A 505 10.07 59.63 9.60
C PRO A 505 8.56 59.85 9.63
N VAL A 506 7.91 59.36 10.67
CA VAL A 506 6.49 59.59 10.94
C VAL A 506 6.33 60.86 11.78
N VAL A 507 5.61 61.84 11.23
CA VAL A 507 5.26 63.09 11.92
C VAL A 507 3.84 62.97 12.45
N THR A 508 3.64 63.29 13.73
CA THR A 508 2.32 63.28 14.38
C THR A 508 2.16 64.47 15.33
N CYS A 509 0.93 64.67 15.81
CA CYS A 509 0.58 65.69 16.80
C CYS A 509 1.04 67.13 16.44
N PRO A 510 0.83 67.63 15.21
CA PRO A 510 1.16 69.02 14.89
C PRO A 510 0.33 69.98 15.74
N SER A 511 0.99 70.93 16.39
CA SER A 511 0.32 71.86 17.30
C SER A 511 1.03 73.21 17.38
N ALA A 512 0.25 74.29 17.42
CA ALA A 512 0.67 75.60 17.84
C ALA A 512 0.20 75.84 19.28
N SER A 513 1.09 76.34 20.14
CA SER A 513 0.79 76.60 21.57
C SER A 513 -0.33 77.62 21.78
N GLN A 514 -0.46 78.56 20.85
CA GLN A 514 -1.50 79.58 20.81
C GLN A 514 -1.63 80.14 19.40
N LEU A 515 -2.77 80.78 19.13
CA LEU A 515 -2.91 81.74 18.04
C LEU A 515 -2.12 83.02 18.36
N ILE A 516 -1.79 83.81 17.34
CA ILE A 516 -1.07 85.07 17.50
C ILE A 516 -1.82 86.22 16.80
N PRO A 517 -1.72 87.47 17.29
CA PRO A 517 -2.11 88.65 16.53
C PRO A 517 -1.26 88.82 15.25
N ASP A 518 -1.74 89.60 14.29
CA ASP A 518 -0.90 90.09 13.20
C ASP A 518 0.04 91.19 13.71
N ASP A 519 1.32 91.08 13.33
CA ASP A 519 2.34 92.07 13.66
C ASP A 519 2.05 93.38 12.89
N THR A 520 1.80 94.46 13.63
CA THR A 520 1.43 95.76 13.05
C THR A 520 2.56 96.80 13.06
N ASP A 521 3.65 96.57 13.81
CA ASP A 521 4.72 97.54 14.00
C ASP A 521 6.13 97.03 13.63
N GLY A 522 6.25 95.75 13.29
CA GLY A 522 7.49 95.08 12.91
C GLY A 522 8.32 94.56 14.09
N VAL A 523 7.79 94.61 15.32
CA VAL A 523 8.48 94.19 16.53
C VAL A 523 7.57 93.26 17.35
N PRO A 524 7.82 91.94 17.31
CA PRO A 524 7.01 90.98 18.06
C PRO A 524 6.95 91.30 19.56
N SER A 525 5.76 91.59 20.07
CA SER A 525 5.49 91.86 21.49
C SER A 525 4.91 90.63 22.21
N TRP A 526 4.39 90.84 23.43
CA TRP A 526 3.71 89.77 24.16
C TRP A 526 2.50 89.27 23.37
N GLY A 527 2.29 87.95 23.37
CA GLY A 527 1.17 87.32 22.63
C GLY A 527 1.43 87.11 21.14
N GLU A 528 2.38 87.81 20.51
CA GLU A 528 2.73 87.68 19.09
C GLU A 528 3.70 86.55 18.75
N THR A 529 4.13 85.79 19.75
CA THR A 529 4.97 84.60 19.56
C THR A 529 4.22 83.33 19.92
N THR A 530 4.48 82.25 19.20
CA THR A 530 3.92 80.93 19.48
C THR A 530 4.98 79.86 19.31
N THR A 531 4.91 78.80 20.12
CA THR A 531 5.69 77.59 19.93
C THR A 531 4.93 76.63 19.04
N LEU A 532 5.52 76.30 17.89
CA LEU A 532 5.06 75.26 16.97
C LEU A 532 5.76 73.96 17.35
N SER A 533 5.04 72.85 17.39
CA SER A 533 5.58 71.55 17.79
C SER A 533 4.98 70.39 17.00
N VAL A 534 5.76 69.32 16.88
CA VAL A 534 5.38 68.02 16.30
C VAL A 534 6.07 66.89 17.08
N ALA A 535 5.46 65.71 17.14
CA ALA A 535 6.14 64.49 17.56
C ALA A 535 6.66 63.77 16.32
N VAL A 536 7.96 63.43 16.30
CA VAL A 536 8.59 62.77 15.15
C VAL A 536 9.27 61.50 15.63
N THR A 537 8.81 60.36 15.09
CA THR A 537 9.37 59.04 15.36
C THR A 537 9.80 58.40 14.07
N ASP A 538 10.88 57.65 14.12
CA ASP A 538 11.39 56.88 13.01
C ASP A 538 12.04 55.62 13.58
N GLU A 539 12.07 54.53 12.83
CA GLU A 539 12.75 53.32 13.25
C GLU A 539 14.28 53.48 13.24
N SER A 540 14.77 54.43 12.45
CA SER A 540 16.12 54.97 12.52
C SER A 540 16.18 56.28 13.32
N ASP A 541 17.40 56.80 13.51
CA ASP A 541 17.55 58.12 14.13
C ASP A 541 17.04 59.23 13.20
N VAL A 542 16.34 60.21 13.77
CA VAL A 542 15.90 61.41 13.05
C VAL A 542 17.08 62.39 12.92
N ALA A 543 17.48 62.74 11.70
CA ALA A 543 18.59 63.67 11.47
C ALA A 543 18.20 65.13 11.63
N SER A 544 17.03 65.52 11.13
CA SER A 544 16.58 66.91 11.19
C SER A 544 15.07 67.06 11.02
N VAL A 545 14.50 68.07 11.68
CA VAL A 545 13.12 68.51 11.46
C VAL A 545 13.12 70.01 11.16
N THR A 546 12.41 70.41 10.11
CA THR A 546 12.26 71.81 9.68
C THR A 546 10.80 72.13 9.42
N ILE A 547 10.45 73.41 9.47
CA ILE A 547 9.11 73.91 9.16
C ILE A 547 9.20 75.10 8.19
N ASP A 548 8.31 75.13 7.20
CA ASP A 548 8.21 76.22 6.24
C ASP A 548 7.38 77.37 6.83
N LEU A 549 8.07 78.46 7.19
CA LEU A 549 7.47 79.68 7.73
C LEU A 549 7.30 80.78 6.67
N SER A 550 7.57 80.50 5.39
CA SER A 550 7.56 81.52 4.33
C SER A 550 6.19 82.18 4.16
N ALA A 551 5.10 81.44 4.43
CA ALA A 551 3.73 81.95 4.37
C ALA A 551 3.42 83.06 5.40
N ILE A 552 4.21 83.13 6.47
CA ILE A 552 4.14 84.18 7.52
C ILE A 552 5.38 85.09 7.52
N GLY A 553 6.14 85.09 6.42
CA GLY A 553 7.33 85.94 6.22
C GLY A 553 8.64 85.41 6.82
N GLY A 554 8.65 84.20 7.38
CA GLY A 554 9.85 83.56 7.95
C GLY A 554 10.69 82.76 6.95
N SER A 555 11.62 81.95 7.48
CA SER A 555 12.47 81.05 6.69
C SER A 555 11.67 79.85 6.14
N PRO A 556 11.86 79.44 4.88
CA PRO A 556 11.20 78.26 4.31
C PRO A 556 11.75 76.92 4.83
N VAL A 557 12.86 76.94 5.57
CA VAL A 557 13.54 75.75 6.12
C VAL A 557 13.92 75.98 7.58
N GLN A 558 13.01 76.56 8.36
CA GLN A 558 13.28 76.91 9.76
C GLN A 558 13.54 75.63 10.59
N PRO A 559 14.72 75.46 11.21
CA PRO A 559 14.98 74.28 12.04
C PRO A 559 14.10 74.27 13.29
N MET A 560 13.57 73.10 13.61
CA MET A 560 12.96 72.78 14.91
C MET A 560 14.01 72.14 15.82
N ILE A 561 13.89 72.34 17.13
CA ILE A 561 14.83 71.83 18.13
C ILE A 561 14.20 70.63 18.85
N PRO A 562 14.90 69.50 18.98
CA PRO A 562 14.39 68.34 19.70
C PRO A 562 14.29 68.68 21.19
N THR A 563 13.17 68.30 21.79
CA THR A 563 12.87 68.44 23.20
C THR A 563 12.74 67.05 23.83
N TRP A 564 12.03 66.91 24.95
CA TRP A 564 11.82 65.62 25.58
C TRP A 564 10.75 64.80 24.83
N ASP A 565 10.86 63.47 24.86
CA ASP A 565 9.85 62.53 24.32
C ASP A 565 9.59 62.64 22.80
N ASN A 566 10.64 62.74 21.98
CA ASN A 566 10.57 62.81 20.51
C ASN A 566 9.80 64.02 19.95
N VAL A 567 9.53 65.05 20.76
CA VAL A 567 8.87 66.28 20.34
C VAL A 567 9.89 67.27 19.82
N TRP A 568 9.67 67.82 18.64
CA TRP A 568 10.46 68.89 18.03
C TRP A 568 9.67 70.19 18.07
N SER A 569 10.32 71.31 18.41
CA SER A 569 9.63 72.59 18.53
C SER A 569 10.44 73.80 18.04
N VAL A 570 9.74 74.86 17.65
CA VAL A 570 10.32 76.17 17.34
C VAL A 570 9.38 77.27 17.79
N THR A 571 9.92 78.34 18.37
CA THR A 571 9.14 79.56 18.68
C THR A 571 9.28 80.56 17.55
N THR A 572 8.16 81.10 17.08
CA THR A 572 8.11 82.05 15.95
C THR A 572 6.99 83.08 16.10
N SER A 573 6.99 84.10 15.24
CA SER A 573 5.97 85.14 15.09
C SER A 573 5.68 85.34 13.60
N ALA A 574 4.53 85.94 13.28
CA ALA A 574 4.28 86.44 11.92
C ALA A 574 5.10 87.71 11.66
N SER A 575 5.53 87.94 10.42
CA SER A 575 6.16 89.20 10.02
C SER A 575 5.12 90.29 9.82
N ALA A 576 5.49 91.55 10.07
CA ALA A 576 4.60 92.68 9.83
C ALA A 576 3.96 92.68 8.42
N GLY A 577 2.64 92.86 8.40
CA GLY A 577 1.83 92.83 7.17
C GLY A 577 1.40 91.43 6.71
N THR A 578 1.64 90.39 7.51
CA THR A 578 1.00 89.08 7.32
C THR A 578 -0.51 89.21 7.56
N LEU A 579 -1.32 88.75 6.61
CA LEU A 579 -2.77 88.90 6.71
C LEU A 579 -3.38 87.95 7.75
N PRO A 580 -4.45 88.34 8.46
CA PRO A 580 -5.20 87.43 9.31
C PRO A 580 -5.73 86.22 8.51
N HIS A 581 -5.28 85.02 8.88
CA HIS A 581 -5.63 83.77 8.21
C HIS A 581 -5.21 82.56 9.06
N THR A 582 -5.77 81.38 8.75
CA THR A 582 -5.24 80.11 9.25
C THR A 582 -4.19 79.57 8.28
N TYR A 583 -2.94 79.59 8.68
CA TYR A 583 -1.80 79.14 7.89
C TYR A 583 -1.51 77.66 8.15
N LYS A 584 -1.30 76.89 7.09
CA LYS A 584 -0.81 75.51 7.15
C LYS A 584 0.69 75.52 6.89
N LEU A 585 1.48 75.44 7.95
CA LEU A 585 2.94 75.51 7.90
C LEU A 585 3.50 74.09 7.75
N GLN A 586 3.99 73.75 6.55
CA GLN A 586 4.43 72.39 6.24
C GLN A 586 5.67 72.03 7.06
N VAL A 587 5.66 70.81 7.62
CA VAL A 587 6.80 70.25 8.36
C VAL A 587 7.53 69.28 7.45
N SER A 588 8.86 69.30 7.49
CA SER A 588 9.74 68.37 6.80
C SER A 588 10.66 67.69 7.80
N ALA A 589 10.49 66.37 7.97
CA ALA A 589 11.30 65.54 8.86
C ALA A 589 12.15 64.56 8.05
N THR A 590 13.45 64.51 8.31
CA THR A 590 14.43 63.70 7.57
C THR A 590 15.20 62.80 8.54
N ASP A 591 15.35 61.53 8.20
CA ASP A 591 16.14 60.55 8.94
C ASP A 591 17.66 60.67 8.66
N ILE A 592 18.48 59.86 9.34
CA ILE A 592 19.94 59.78 9.10
C ILE A 592 20.34 59.23 7.72
N TYR A 593 19.42 58.63 6.98
CA TYR A 593 19.66 58.05 5.66
C TYR A 593 19.19 58.96 4.50
N GLY A 594 18.54 60.08 4.80
CA GLY A 594 18.10 61.11 3.86
C GLY A 594 16.64 60.97 3.38
N TYR A 595 15.86 60.02 3.91
CA TYR A 595 14.44 59.87 3.61
C TYR A 595 13.63 60.92 4.36
N THR A 596 12.77 61.63 3.63
CA THR A 596 12.08 62.82 4.14
C THR A 596 10.57 62.68 4.05
N ASN A 597 9.87 62.99 5.14
CA ASN A 597 8.41 63.12 5.19
C ASN A 597 8.01 64.60 5.21
N MET A 598 7.06 64.98 4.33
CA MET A 598 6.48 66.32 4.23
C MET A 598 4.94 66.32 4.22
N SER A 599 4.30 65.28 4.78
CA SER A 599 2.84 65.10 4.72
C SER A 599 2.08 66.00 5.69
N GLU A 600 2.71 66.37 6.80
CA GLU A 600 2.05 67.08 7.90
C GLU A 600 2.30 68.59 7.87
N SER A 601 1.37 69.35 8.44
CA SER A 601 1.49 70.79 8.62
C SER A 601 0.97 71.21 9.99
N VAL A 602 1.63 72.18 10.61
CA VAL A 602 1.10 72.86 11.81
C VAL A 602 0.13 73.95 11.39
N GLU A 603 -1.09 73.90 11.92
CA GLU A 603 -2.07 74.97 11.73
C GLU A 603 -1.80 76.11 12.73
N LEU A 604 -1.49 77.30 12.20
CA LEU A 604 -1.32 78.52 12.97
C LEU A 604 -2.41 79.52 12.58
N VAL A 605 -3.19 79.97 13.56
CA VAL A 605 -4.14 81.06 13.37
C VAL A 605 -3.43 82.38 13.66
N VAL A 606 -3.34 83.23 12.63
CA VAL A 606 -3.00 84.65 12.76
C VAL A 606 -4.30 85.42 12.74
N MET A 607 -4.56 86.19 13.78
CA MET A 607 -5.80 86.91 14.00
C MET A 607 -5.54 88.42 13.97
N GLN A 608 -6.53 89.22 13.56
CA GLN A 608 -6.35 90.66 13.48
C GLN A 608 -6.17 91.26 14.89
N ASN A 609 -5.08 91.99 15.13
CA ASN A 609 -4.75 92.62 16.40
C ASN A 609 -5.86 93.63 16.76
N GLY A 610 -6.43 93.49 17.96
CA GLY A 610 -7.60 94.24 18.41
C GLY A 610 -8.98 93.64 18.09
N ASP A 611 -9.10 92.55 17.33
CA ASP A 611 -10.38 91.83 17.10
C ASP A 611 -10.72 90.94 18.32
N VAL A 612 -11.22 91.58 19.36
CA VAL A 612 -11.56 90.88 20.61
C VAL A 612 -12.91 90.20 20.56
N THR A 613 -13.74 90.49 19.56
CA THR A 613 -15.04 89.84 19.33
C THR A 613 -14.92 88.54 18.55
N GLY A 614 -13.87 88.42 17.72
CA GLY A 614 -13.61 87.27 16.87
C GLY A 614 -14.45 87.20 15.61
N ASP A 615 -14.96 88.33 15.13
CA ASP A 615 -15.78 88.39 13.92
C ASP A 615 -14.99 88.74 12.65
N ASN A 616 -13.66 88.88 12.76
CA ASN A 616 -12.72 89.30 11.71
C ASN A 616 -12.92 90.75 11.25
N ASP A 617 -13.46 91.62 12.10
CA ASP A 617 -13.49 93.06 11.91
C ASP A 617 -12.95 93.76 13.17
N VAL A 618 -12.22 94.86 12.99
CA VAL A 618 -11.74 95.68 14.12
C VAL A 618 -12.56 96.96 14.14
N SER A 619 -13.56 96.97 15.01
CA SER A 619 -14.66 97.94 14.99
C SER A 619 -14.94 98.57 16.36
N PHE A 620 -16.01 99.38 16.43
CA PHE A 620 -16.46 99.93 17.71
C PHE A 620 -16.95 98.86 18.69
N ASP A 621 -17.38 97.70 18.20
CA ASP A 621 -17.86 96.62 19.05
C ASP A 621 -16.70 95.99 19.84
N ASP A 622 -15.52 95.88 19.25
CA ASP A 622 -14.28 95.46 19.91
C ASP A 622 -13.85 96.41 21.02
N ILE A 623 -13.94 97.73 20.76
CA ILE A 623 -13.67 98.74 21.79
C ILE A 623 -14.61 98.56 22.98
N ILE A 624 -15.91 98.37 22.73
CA ILE A 624 -16.91 98.22 23.79
C ILE A 624 -16.66 96.93 24.57
N LEU A 625 -16.38 95.82 23.88
CA LEU A 625 -16.11 94.53 24.51
C LEU A 625 -14.82 94.57 25.33
N LEU A 626 -13.72 95.10 24.79
CA LEU A 626 -12.44 95.22 25.49
C LEU A 626 -12.54 96.15 26.71
N ARG A 627 -13.24 97.30 26.56
CA ARG A 627 -13.48 98.24 27.67
C ARG A 627 -14.31 97.59 28.78
N THR A 628 -15.37 96.86 28.42
CA THR A 628 -16.24 96.19 29.40
C THR A 628 -15.52 95.01 30.08
N TYR A 629 -14.73 94.23 29.34
CA TYR A 629 -13.83 93.19 29.85
C TYR A 629 -12.86 93.76 30.90
N ALA A 630 -12.14 94.83 30.57
CA ALA A 630 -11.18 95.47 31.47
C ALA A 630 -11.84 96.14 32.69
N THR A 631 -13.09 96.61 32.56
CA THR A 631 -13.83 97.27 33.66
C THR A 631 -14.48 96.27 34.63
N TYR A 632 -14.98 95.15 34.11
CA TYR A 632 -15.74 94.14 34.87
C TYR A 632 -15.03 92.77 34.81
N LEU A 633 -13.84 92.71 35.43
CA LEU A 633 -12.99 91.52 35.45
C LEU A 633 -13.79 90.25 35.78
N GLY A 634 -13.74 89.27 34.86
CA GLY A 634 -14.38 87.95 35.00
C GLY A 634 -15.86 87.87 34.64
N GLN A 635 -16.49 88.95 34.13
CA GLN A 635 -17.91 88.94 33.72
C GLN A 635 -18.14 88.80 32.21
N TYR A 636 -17.13 89.10 31.40
CA TYR A 636 -17.19 89.06 29.94
C TYR A 636 -16.04 88.21 29.42
N THR A 637 -16.25 87.61 28.24
CA THR A 637 -15.27 86.79 27.54
C THR A 637 -14.87 87.48 26.25
N ILE A 638 -13.59 87.48 25.94
CA ILE A 638 -13.01 87.93 24.67
C ILE A 638 -12.53 86.73 23.86
N SER A 639 -12.30 86.92 22.57
CA SER A 639 -11.81 85.90 21.63
C SER A 639 -10.44 85.35 22.05
N ASN A 640 -9.49 86.24 22.39
CA ASN A 640 -8.16 85.88 22.85
C ASN A 640 -7.47 87.05 23.58
N GLU A 641 -6.72 86.77 24.65
CA GLU A 641 -6.00 87.81 25.41
C GLU A 641 -4.83 88.41 24.65
N SER A 642 -4.13 87.63 23.81
CA SER A 642 -3.02 88.12 22.98
C SER A 642 -3.50 89.15 21.96
N VAL A 643 -4.70 88.97 21.40
CA VAL A 643 -5.32 89.91 20.45
C VAL A 643 -5.87 91.15 21.15
N ALA A 644 -6.16 91.05 22.45
CA ALA A 644 -6.67 92.14 23.27
C ALA A 644 -5.59 93.04 23.85
N ASP A 645 -4.38 92.54 24.06
CA ASP A 645 -3.22 93.30 24.52
C ASP A 645 -2.58 94.07 23.36
N VAL A 646 -3.30 95.06 22.85
CA VAL A 646 -2.85 95.87 21.71
C VAL A 646 -1.70 96.82 22.08
N THR A 647 -1.31 96.89 23.36
CA THR A 647 -0.15 97.66 23.83
C THR A 647 1.13 96.83 23.91
N GLY A 648 1.01 95.50 23.87
CA GLY A 648 2.10 94.54 23.95
C GLY A 648 2.77 94.44 25.33
N ASP A 649 2.11 94.91 26.39
CA ASP A 649 2.71 95.05 27.73
C ASP A 649 2.46 93.86 28.67
N SER A 650 1.84 92.80 28.15
CA SER A 650 1.38 91.58 28.83
C SER A 650 0.20 91.74 29.78
N VAL A 651 -0.49 92.89 29.76
CA VAL A 651 -1.58 93.19 30.68
C VAL A 651 -2.78 93.80 29.95
N VAL A 652 -3.79 92.98 29.64
CA VAL A 652 -5.07 93.47 29.08
C VAL A 652 -5.81 94.35 30.09
N ASN A 653 -5.87 95.66 29.83
CA ASN A 653 -6.48 96.66 30.70
C ASN A 653 -7.12 97.83 29.91
N ILE A 654 -7.45 98.93 30.60
CA ILE A 654 -8.13 100.09 29.97
C ILE A 654 -7.22 100.85 28.99
N ALA A 655 -5.90 100.70 29.11
CA ALA A 655 -4.93 101.27 28.18
C ALA A 655 -5.07 100.65 26.78
N ASP A 656 -5.31 99.34 26.69
CA ASP A 656 -5.55 98.63 25.43
C ASP A 656 -6.83 99.11 24.75
N ALA A 657 -7.93 99.22 25.49
CA ALA A 657 -9.19 99.77 24.97
C ALA A 657 -9.03 101.22 24.46
N MET A 658 -8.23 102.03 25.14
CA MET A 658 -7.91 103.40 24.73
C MET A 658 -7.05 103.43 23.46
N LEU A 659 -6.03 102.59 23.37
CA LEU A 659 -5.16 102.50 22.20
C LEU A 659 -5.94 101.99 20.97
N LEU A 660 -6.75 100.95 21.13
CA LEU A 660 -7.64 100.42 20.10
C LEU A 660 -8.62 101.49 19.59
N GLU A 661 -9.25 102.25 20.50
CA GLU A 661 -10.14 103.36 20.12
C GLU A 661 -9.42 104.47 19.36
N ASN A 662 -8.17 104.79 19.74
CA ASN A 662 -7.36 105.78 19.03
C ASN A 662 -6.95 105.28 17.65
N HIS A 663 -6.57 104.00 17.53
CA HIS A 663 -6.22 103.35 16.26
C HIS A 663 -7.39 103.38 15.28
N ILE A 664 -8.59 102.96 15.69
CA ILE A 664 -9.79 102.96 14.82
C ILE A 664 -10.13 104.37 14.32
N LYS A 665 -9.89 105.41 15.14
CA LYS A 665 -10.14 106.81 14.74
C LYS A 665 -9.04 107.42 13.89
N ARG A 666 -7.78 107.02 14.10
CA ARG A 666 -6.56 107.62 13.52
C ARG A 666 -5.43 106.59 13.42
N SER A 667 -5.60 105.60 12.55
CA SER A 667 -4.65 104.50 12.38
C SER A 667 -3.28 104.95 11.88
N ASP A 668 -3.17 106.15 11.30
CA ASP A 668 -1.92 106.78 10.87
C ASP A 668 -1.06 107.34 12.02
N GLN A 669 -1.64 107.51 13.21
CA GLN A 669 -0.97 108.13 14.38
C GLN A 669 -0.77 107.15 15.54
N TYR A 670 -1.59 106.11 15.63
CA TYR A 670 -1.59 105.16 16.74
C TYR A 670 -1.53 103.74 16.18
N THR A 671 -0.34 103.15 16.16
CA THR A 671 -0.13 101.74 15.78
C THR A 671 -0.42 100.83 16.98
N LEU A 672 -1.02 99.67 16.74
CA LEU A 672 -1.13 98.61 17.73
C LEU A 672 0.26 97.95 17.91
N ARG A 673 0.42 97.11 18.92
CA ARG A 673 1.69 96.47 19.27
C ARG A 673 1.50 95.04 19.71
#